data_AF-A0A479ZUD6-F1
#
_entry.id   AF-A0A479ZUD6-F1
#
_cell.length_a   1.000
_cell.length_b   1.000
_cell.length_c   1.000
_cell.angle_alpha   90.00
_cell.angle_beta   90.00
_cell.angle_gamma   90.00
#
_symmetry.space_group_name_H-M   'P 1'
#
loop_
_entity.id
_entity.type
_entity.pdbx_description
1 polymer ?
#
loop_
_entity_poly.entity_id
_entity_poly.type
_entity_poly.pdbx_seq_one_letter_code
_entity_poly.pdbx_strand_id
1 'polypeptide(L)'
;MNPKHISKVPDYRKAITPYNFVELPESVVEVSPDSLPQENRYHSQEENRYTGRIECTLTTESPLYIRCGFTKEEFECGAESKDLPEFFYTNPLEKSTKPVIPGSSLRGMFRNLIEIITFSKIDKVIANKLFYRSLGDPALREIYQANFVENIGQIEHSPNPKAYCYGSKVRAGFLQKQGNSYIIEECGYGRINSHFNSTINNRVFSILSNSGIYQGSGSGKTPVWNLQHKTIYVQIDTQEQDYFFKRKINKSGGHRHPDMYLRFRKVHNASFTPAENFQKATLVITGDMQHKHLEFVFLDESLKKYEISGEMVRRFLDDDQLTKWQEDAFPKDKPTVNCRQKSGFLQTDEPEPVFFLLNEDGETVRFFGRAQMFRLPYDLSPLELVPDILKDSLVLDLTDTIFGYINGNGRGIARAGRIFIDNATCNYKGNVWWEGSYEKTITPKILASPKPTTFQHYLVQDSTHKENLKHYSPQSESEKTVIRGHKLYWHKPHGKEEIKETNQQNIDRAKSQYTKIKPIKAGVSFTFNIHFENLTDIELGALLWVLSLSSNKSQILGTGKIGEEYCFSMGMGKPLGMGAVKINYDLHLSDRISRYKNLFHNGEWKTGEEIQIEVGQKESECVKAFTTFILHSINKSIHENFPTEIIVTNLNQIPRIEMLLAMLRCDKTPDTSITRYMTLDEKKYQNRHVLPDPLQVINDGKNISNTPKPKPKTTNVEKPIKKDKQPQKPKENSEGGNSAAIVRPPKPPKT
;
A
#
# COMPACT_ATOMS: atom_id res chain seq x y z
N MET A 1 -3.38 -23.68 13.03
CA MET A 1 -2.07 -23.01 12.95
C MET A 1 -2.02 -22.21 11.66
N ASN A 2 -1.48 -21.00 11.73
CA ASN A 2 -1.34 -20.14 10.57
C ASN A 2 -0.30 -20.71 9.59
N PRO A 3 -0.48 -20.51 8.26
CA PRO A 3 0.57 -20.80 7.29
C PRO A 3 1.89 -20.12 7.70
N LYS A 4 3.00 -20.86 7.65
CA LYS A 4 4.34 -20.33 7.94
C LYS A 4 5.09 -19.94 6.68
N HIS A 5 5.88 -18.88 6.78
CA HIS A 5 6.72 -18.44 5.68
C HIS A 5 7.88 -19.42 5.46
N ILE A 6 8.32 -19.54 4.21
CA ILE A 6 9.46 -20.38 3.84
C ILE A 6 10.67 -20.06 4.73
N SER A 7 11.17 -21.10 5.42
CA SER A 7 12.24 -20.97 6.41
C SER A 7 13.59 -20.55 5.81
N LYS A 8 13.77 -20.79 4.50
CA LYS A 8 14.95 -20.38 3.75
C LYS A 8 14.61 -20.03 2.31
N VAL A 9 14.72 -18.75 1.97
CA VAL A 9 14.68 -18.31 0.57
C VAL A 9 16.06 -18.55 -0.06
N PRO A 10 16.18 -19.23 -1.22
CA PRO A 10 17.46 -19.35 -1.92
C PRO A 10 18.01 -18.00 -2.37
N ASP A 11 19.32 -17.78 -2.32
CA ASP A 11 19.96 -16.47 -2.61
C ASP A 11 19.54 -15.87 -3.95
N TYR A 12 19.45 -16.70 -5.00
CA TYR A 12 19.06 -16.28 -6.34
C TYR A 12 17.56 -15.92 -6.47
N ARG A 13 16.74 -16.21 -5.45
CA ARG A 13 15.30 -15.90 -5.37
C ARG A 13 14.98 -14.85 -4.30
N LYS A 14 15.97 -14.34 -3.56
CA LYS A 14 15.76 -13.33 -2.51
C LYS A 14 15.36 -11.98 -3.11
N ALA A 15 14.28 -11.41 -2.58
CA ALA A 15 13.93 -10.02 -2.80
C ALA A 15 14.67 -9.13 -1.80
N ILE A 16 14.85 -7.87 -2.17
CA ILE A 16 15.57 -6.87 -1.38
C ILE A 16 14.63 -5.69 -1.17
N THR A 17 14.34 -5.35 0.09
CA THR A 17 13.42 -4.24 0.40
C THR A 17 13.85 -3.47 1.64
N PRO A 18 13.45 -2.18 1.75
CA PRO A 18 13.72 -1.36 2.93
C PRO A 18 12.84 -1.70 4.13
N TYR A 19 11.90 -2.63 3.94
CA TYR A 19 10.98 -3.09 4.96
C TYR A 19 11.01 -4.60 5.07
N ASN A 20 10.52 -5.10 6.18
CA ASN A 20 10.13 -6.49 6.35
C ASN A 20 8.94 -6.56 7.30
N PHE A 21 8.56 -7.76 7.71
CA PHE A 21 7.37 -8.00 8.52
C PHE A 21 7.74 -8.81 9.76
N VAL A 22 7.22 -8.38 10.90
CA VAL A 22 7.05 -9.28 12.05
C VAL A 22 5.82 -10.11 11.76
N GLU A 23 5.91 -11.44 11.93
CA GLU A 23 4.83 -12.38 11.58
C GLU A 23 3.51 -12.08 12.30
N LEU A 24 2.43 -12.81 12.02
CA LEU A 24 1.19 -12.75 12.84
C LEU A 24 1.33 -13.68 14.06
N PRO A 25 0.68 -13.39 15.20
CA PRO A 25 0.67 -14.32 16.31
C PRO A 25 -0.25 -15.52 15.99
N GLU A 26 0.03 -16.69 16.55
CA GLU A 26 -0.85 -17.87 16.36
C GLU A 26 -2.18 -17.73 17.09
N SER A 27 -2.18 -17.03 18.23
CA SER A 27 -3.35 -16.75 19.06
C SER A 27 -3.25 -15.34 19.65
N VAL A 28 -4.39 -14.77 20.02
CA VAL A 28 -4.44 -13.51 20.76
C VAL A 28 -4.17 -13.79 22.24
N VAL A 29 -3.35 -12.97 22.90
CA VAL A 29 -3.28 -13.00 24.37
C VAL A 29 -4.44 -12.18 24.92
N GLU A 30 -5.44 -12.89 25.43
CA GLU A 30 -6.69 -12.31 25.88
C GLU A 30 -6.58 -11.71 27.29
N VAL A 31 -7.39 -10.70 27.54
CA VAL A 31 -7.55 -10.06 28.85
C VAL A 31 -8.99 -10.24 29.30
N SER A 32 -9.20 -10.66 30.55
CA SER A 32 -10.55 -10.82 31.09
C SER A 32 -11.28 -9.47 31.12
N PRO A 33 -12.53 -9.37 30.65
CA PRO A 33 -13.34 -8.15 30.79
C PRO A 33 -13.47 -7.69 32.25
N ASP A 34 -13.45 -8.62 33.21
CA ASP A 34 -13.54 -8.32 34.65
C ASP A 34 -12.28 -7.63 35.19
N SER A 35 -11.14 -7.75 34.49
CA SER A 35 -9.92 -7.04 34.86
C SER A 35 -9.92 -5.59 34.38
N LEU A 36 -10.97 -5.12 33.70
CA LEU A 36 -11.12 -3.72 33.37
C LEU A 36 -11.65 -2.95 34.59
N PRO A 37 -11.17 -1.72 34.85
CA PRO A 37 -11.72 -0.93 35.93
C PRO A 37 -13.21 -0.66 35.67
N GLN A 38 -14.03 -1.03 36.66
CA GLN A 38 -15.46 -0.73 36.72
C GLN A 38 -15.58 0.70 37.28
N GLU A 39 -16.24 1.60 36.56
CA GLU A 39 -16.46 3.02 36.89
C GLU A 39 -15.35 4.02 36.53
N ASN A 40 -15.74 5.30 36.43
CA ASN A 40 -14.83 6.45 36.24
C ASN A 40 -14.21 6.88 37.58
N ARG A 41 -13.50 5.97 38.26
CA ARG A 41 -12.81 6.24 39.52
C ARG A 41 -11.31 6.00 39.41
N TYR A 42 -10.51 6.76 40.17
CA TYR A 42 -9.09 6.43 40.33
C TYR A 42 -8.97 5.33 41.38
N HIS A 43 -8.26 4.27 41.02
CA HIS A 43 -7.97 3.17 41.93
C HIS A 43 -6.72 3.46 42.75
N SER A 44 -6.67 2.93 43.97
CA SER A 44 -5.46 3.03 44.80
C SER A 44 -4.41 2.04 44.29
N GLN A 45 -3.15 2.27 44.62
CA GLN A 45 -2.08 1.33 44.28
C GLN A 45 -2.22 0.00 45.03
N GLU A 46 -2.92 -0.02 46.15
CA GLU A 46 -3.26 -1.26 46.88
C GLU A 46 -4.16 -2.18 46.03
N GLU A 47 -4.85 -1.62 45.02
CA GLU A 47 -5.61 -2.37 44.01
C GLU A 47 -4.77 -2.75 42.77
N ASN A 48 -3.43 -2.66 42.84
CA ASN A 48 -2.47 -2.92 41.75
C ASN A 48 -2.79 -2.14 40.46
N ARG A 49 -3.21 -0.89 40.62
CA ARG A 49 -3.48 0.04 39.52
C ARG A 49 -2.72 1.34 39.69
N TYR A 50 -2.06 1.74 38.62
CA TYR A 50 -1.13 2.87 38.61
C TYR A 50 -1.69 4.00 37.76
N THR A 51 -1.56 5.21 38.29
CA THR A 51 -1.82 6.47 37.60
C THR A 51 -0.57 7.32 37.71
N GLY A 52 -0.20 8.01 36.64
CA GLY A 52 1.05 8.76 36.64
C GLY A 52 1.37 9.38 35.30
N ARG A 53 2.63 9.81 35.16
CA ARG A 53 3.19 10.32 33.92
C ARG A 53 4.55 9.69 33.66
N ILE A 54 4.89 9.57 32.39
CA ILE A 54 6.22 9.19 31.93
C ILE A 54 6.78 10.40 31.17
N GLU A 55 7.81 11.03 31.75
CA GLU A 55 8.51 12.13 31.11
C GLU A 55 9.51 11.56 30.11
N CYS A 56 9.37 11.93 28.84
CA CYS A 56 10.15 11.34 27.77
C CYS A 56 11.03 12.40 27.10
N THR A 57 12.31 12.06 26.89
CA THR A 57 13.23 12.78 26.03
C THR A 57 13.50 11.97 24.77
N LEU A 58 13.05 12.48 23.63
CA LEU A 58 13.28 11.89 22.31
C LEU A 58 14.45 12.59 21.62
N THR A 59 15.40 11.81 21.10
CA THR A 59 16.51 12.31 20.29
C THR A 59 16.48 11.67 18.90
N THR A 60 16.65 12.49 17.85
CA THR A 60 16.74 11.99 16.48
C THR A 60 18.11 11.36 16.21
N GLU A 61 18.14 10.08 15.82
CA GLU A 61 19.38 9.37 15.43
C GLU A 61 19.65 9.46 13.92
N SER A 62 18.61 9.81 13.14
CA SER A 62 18.73 10.14 11.72
C SER A 62 17.85 11.34 11.37
N PRO A 63 18.01 11.95 10.18
CA PRO A 63 17.14 13.05 9.76
C PRO A 63 15.67 12.62 9.83
N LEU A 64 14.80 13.50 10.31
CA LEU A 64 13.38 13.20 10.51
C LEU A 64 12.51 14.13 9.68
N TYR A 65 11.44 13.59 9.09
CA TYR A 65 10.42 14.38 8.42
C TYR A 65 9.02 13.88 8.76
N ILE A 66 8.20 14.77 9.31
CA ILE A 66 6.78 14.59 9.56
C ILE A 66 6.08 15.75 8.88
N ARG A 67 5.25 15.46 7.88
CA ARG A 67 4.56 16.48 7.09
C ARG A 67 3.48 17.19 7.92
N CYS A 68 3.37 18.51 7.75
CA CYS A 68 2.27 19.29 8.29
C CYS A 68 0.95 19.01 7.54
N GLY A 69 -0.18 19.03 8.24
CA GLY A 69 -1.50 18.97 7.62
C GLY A 69 -1.79 20.21 6.76
N PHE A 70 -2.83 20.12 5.93
CA PHE A 70 -3.33 21.25 5.17
C PHE A 70 -3.88 22.34 6.09
N THR A 71 -3.62 23.61 5.77
CA THR A 71 -4.46 24.69 6.30
C THR A 71 -5.86 24.60 5.71
N LYS A 72 -6.82 25.32 6.29
CA LYS A 72 -8.20 25.35 5.78
C LYS A 72 -8.22 25.86 4.34
N GLU A 73 -7.45 26.90 4.05
CA GLU A 73 -7.36 27.54 2.74
C GLU A 73 -6.72 26.59 1.71
N GLU A 74 -5.65 25.88 2.10
CA GLU A 74 -5.00 24.87 1.26
C GLU A 74 -5.94 23.70 0.92
N PHE A 75 -6.72 23.25 1.91
CA PHE A 75 -7.70 22.19 1.69
C PHE A 75 -8.83 22.65 0.75
N GLU A 76 -9.33 23.87 0.93
CA GLU A 76 -10.40 24.46 0.12
C GLU A 76 -9.97 24.70 -1.33
N CYS A 77 -8.72 25.14 -1.56
CA CYS A 77 -8.17 25.35 -2.90
C CYS A 77 -7.70 24.06 -3.60
N GLY A 78 -7.75 22.92 -2.90
CA GLY A 78 -7.38 21.62 -3.46
C GLY A 78 -5.88 21.42 -3.61
N ALA A 79 -5.07 22.02 -2.73
CA ALA A 79 -3.63 21.81 -2.68
C ALA A 79 -3.27 20.32 -2.61
N GLU A 80 -2.20 19.92 -3.28
CA GLU A 80 -1.70 18.56 -3.22
C GLU A 80 -0.61 18.44 -2.14
N SER A 81 -0.65 17.35 -1.36
CA SER A 81 0.31 17.16 -0.26
C SER A 81 1.77 17.12 -0.73
N LYS A 82 2.05 16.86 -2.02
CA LYS A 82 3.39 16.87 -2.59
C LYS A 82 4.02 18.26 -2.65
N ASP A 83 3.18 19.30 -2.66
CA ASP A 83 3.57 20.69 -2.81
C ASP A 83 3.81 21.38 -1.46
N LEU A 84 3.56 20.67 -0.34
CA LEU A 84 3.72 21.18 1.02
C LEU A 84 4.89 20.50 1.72
N PRO A 85 6.08 21.12 1.68
CA PRO A 85 7.30 20.52 2.22
C PRO A 85 7.43 20.72 3.74
N GLU A 86 6.49 21.43 4.36
CA GLU A 86 6.57 21.87 5.76
C GLU A 86 6.63 20.69 6.73
N PHE A 87 7.53 20.81 7.71
CA PHE A 87 7.52 19.95 8.88
C PHE A 87 6.36 20.35 9.80
N PHE A 88 5.77 19.40 10.53
CA PHE A 88 4.64 19.68 11.42
C PHE A 88 4.96 20.74 12.49
N TYR A 89 4.03 21.66 12.71
CA TYR A 89 4.12 22.70 13.73
C TYR A 89 2.73 22.97 14.33
N THR A 90 2.69 23.53 15.54
CA THR A 90 1.45 23.97 16.19
C THR A 90 1.31 25.49 16.23
N ASN A 91 2.42 26.22 16.11
CA ASN A 91 2.45 27.68 16.09
C ASN A 91 3.09 28.18 14.77
N PRO A 92 2.32 28.78 13.85
CA PRO A 92 2.85 29.31 12.59
C PRO A 92 3.97 30.33 12.76
N LEU A 93 3.98 31.10 13.85
CA LEU A 93 5.01 32.11 14.13
C LEU A 93 6.36 31.51 14.50
N GLU A 94 6.37 30.27 15.00
CA GLU A 94 7.57 29.59 15.49
C GLU A 94 7.94 28.36 14.63
N LYS A 95 7.25 28.13 13.50
CA LYS A 95 7.45 26.95 12.66
C LYS A 95 8.88 26.77 12.13
N SER A 96 9.66 27.85 12.03
CA SER A 96 11.06 27.85 11.58
C SER A 96 12.06 27.53 12.70
N THR A 97 11.66 27.58 13.97
CA THR A 97 12.56 27.42 15.13
C THR A 97 12.13 26.29 16.06
N LYS A 98 10.83 26.04 16.17
CA LYS A 98 10.21 25.05 17.06
C LYS A 98 9.32 24.08 16.27
N PRO A 99 9.91 23.16 15.48
CA PRO A 99 9.14 22.05 14.91
C PRO A 99 8.52 21.21 16.04
N VAL A 100 7.41 20.54 15.75
CA VAL A 100 6.67 19.73 16.73
C VAL A 100 6.47 18.32 16.18
N ILE A 101 6.63 17.32 17.05
CA ILE A 101 6.21 15.95 16.72
C ILE A 101 4.79 15.74 17.26
N PRO A 102 3.79 15.42 16.41
CA PRO A 102 2.44 15.20 16.90
C PRO A 102 2.35 14.04 17.89
N GLY A 103 1.60 14.23 18.99
CA GLY A 103 1.30 13.16 19.95
C GLY A 103 0.62 11.96 19.30
N SER A 104 -0.16 12.18 18.22
CA SER A 104 -0.75 11.10 17.41
C SER A 104 0.27 10.24 16.67
N SER A 105 1.40 10.82 16.24
CA SER A 105 2.50 10.09 15.61
C SER A 105 3.23 9.20 16.62
N LEU A 106 3.47 9.72 17.83
CA LEU A 106 4.02 8.97 18.96
C LEU A 106 3.08 7.84 19.38
N ARG A 107 1.80 8.14 19.57
CA ARG A 107 0.77 7.15 19.93
C ARG A 107 0.65 6.04 18.89
N GLY A 108 0.71 6.38 17.60
CA GLY A 108 0.68 5.40 16.52
C GLY A 108 1.91 4.47 16.53
N MET A 109 3.10 5.03 16.81
CA MET A 109 4.34 4.26 16.95
C MET A 109 4.29 3.30 18.14
N PHE A 110 3.95 3.81 19.34
CA PHE A 110 3.85 2.98 20.54
C PHE A 110 2.77 1.91 20.41
N ARG A 111 1.58 2.25 19.89
CA ARG A 111 0.50 1.26 19.70
C ARG A 111 0.95 0.10 18.83
N ASN A 112 1.61 0.36 17.70
CA ASN A 112 2.06 -0.71 16.80
C ASN A 112 3.13 -1.61 17.46
N LEU A 113 4.02 -1.05 18.29
CA LEU A 113 5.01 -1.86 19.03
C LEU A 113 4.34 -2.69 20.14
N ILE A 114 3.40 -2.08 20.87
CA ILE A 114 2.63 -2.77 21.91
C ILE A 114 1.83 -3.92 21.29
N GLU A 115 1.08 -3.69 20.20
CA GLU A 115 0.34 -4.74 19.46
C GLU A 115 1.23 -5.96 19.14
N ILE A 116 2.49 -5.72 18.76
CA ILE A 116 3.43 -6.79 18.42
C ILE A 116 3.83 -7.58 19.68
N ILE A 117 4.24 -6.91 20.75
CA ILE A 117 4.81 -7.57 21.95
C ILE A 117 3.74 -8.20 22.84
N THR A 118 2.51 -7.70 22.78
CA THR A 118 1.37 -8.23 23.55
C THR A 118 0.60 -9.30 22.78
N PHE A 119 1.02 -9.66 21.56
CA PHE A 119 0.34 -10.65 20.73
C PHE A 119 -1.14 -10.31 20.54
N SER A 120 -1.43 -9.02 20.35
CA SER A 120 -2.79 -8.51 20.14
C SER A 120 -3.32 -8.82 18.74
N LYS A 121 -4.60 -8.52 18.56
CA LYS A 121 -5.26 -8.47 17.26
C LYS A 121 -4.59 -7.45 16.33
N ILE A 122 -4.86 -7.57 15.04
CA ILE A 122 -4.41 -6.63 14.01
C ILE A 122 -5.60 -5.90 13.39
N ASP A 123 -5.85 -4.67 13.83
CA ASP A 123 -7.06 -3.94 13.44
C ASP A 123 -6.88 -3.04 12.21
N LYS A 124 -5.63 -2.75 11.83
CA LYS A 124 -5.29 -1.76 10.79
C LYS A 124 -4.90 -2.42 9.47
N VAL A 125 -5.81 -3.20 8.90
CA VAL A 125 -5.63 -3.87 7.62
C VAL A 125 -6.66 -3.37 6.60
N ILE A 126 -6.23 -3.23 5.34
CA ILE A 126 -7.08 -2.72 4.27
C ILE A 126 -8.22 -3.71 4.00
N ALA A 127 -9.46 -3.27 4.18
CA ALA A 127 -10.67 -4.06 3.90
C ALA A 127 -11.05 -4.10 2.41
N ASN A 128 -10.60 -3.11 1.62
CA ASN A 128 -10.90 -3.06 0.20
C ASN A 128 -10.04 -4.07 -0.59
N LYS A 129 -10.66 -4.80 -1.51
CA LYS A 129 -9.99 -5.71 -2.45
C LYS A 129 -9.09 -4.93 -3.40
N LEU A 130 -7.79 -5.22 -3.47
CA LEU A 130 -6.87 -4.44 -4.31
C LEU A 130 -7.12 -4.70 -5.81
N PHE A 131 -6.83 -3.73 -6.68
CA PHE A 131 -6.95 -3.90 -8.13
C PHE A 131 -5.71 -4.48 -8.79
N TYR A 132 -5.91 -5.33 -9.81
CA TYR A 132 -4.84 -5.87 -10.64
C TYR A 132 -5.20 -5.91 -12.12
N ARG A 133 -4.16 -5.84 -12.94
CA ARG A 133 -4.19 -6.13 -14.38
C ARG A 133 -2.87 -6.77 -14.74
N SER A 134 -2.90 -8.07 -15.02
CA SER A 134 -1.70 -8.85 -15.32
C SER A 134 -1.79 -9.48 -16.71
N LEU A 135 -1.22 -8.81 -17.71
CA LEU A 135 -1.14 -9.34 -19.07
C LEU A 135 0.24 -9.94 -19.39
N GLY A 136 1.27 -9.56 -18.63
CA GLY A 136 2.67 -9.90 -18.91
C GLY A 136 3.38 -10.70 -17.82
N ASP A 137 2.74 -10.93 -16.67
CA ASP A 137 3.34 -11.69 -15.57
C ASP A 137 2.76 -13.11 -15.51
N PRO A 138 3.56 -14.16 -15.77
CA PRO A 138 3.09 -15.54 -15.83
C PRO A 138 2.31 -16.00 -14.60
N ALA A 139 2.67 -15.53 -13.40
CA ALA A 139 2.03 -15.98 -12.15
C ALA A 139 0.54 -15.60 -12.05
N LEU A 140 0.14 -14.47 -12.63
CA LEU A 140 -1.25 -13.99 -12.58
C LEU A 140 -1.91 -13.91 -13.96
N ARG A 141 -1.15 -14.15 -15.04
CA ARG A 141 -1.63 -13.92 -16.41
C ARG A 141 -2.81 -14.82 -16.75
N GLU A 142 -2.68 -16.12 -16.48
CA GLU A 142 -3.72 -17.09 -16.83
C GLU A 142 -5.00 -16.83 -16.05
N ILE A 143 -4.86 -16.60 -14.74
CA ILE A 143 -5.96 -16.24 -13.85
C ILE A 143 -6.65 -14.96 -14.33
N TYR A 144 -5.88 -13.89 -14.59
CA TYR A 144 -6.42 -12.64 -15.10
C TYR A 144 -7.13 -12.86 -16.45
N GLN A 145 -6.49 -13.52 -17.42
CA GLN A 145 -7.02 -13.74 -18.76
C GLN A 145 -8.30 -14.60 -18.75
N ALA A 146 -8.38 -15.62 -17.90
CA ALA A 146 -9.53 -16.50 -17.77
C ALA A 146 -10.83 -15.75 -17.39
N ASN A 147 -10.72 -14.58 -16.76
CA ASN A 147 -11.88 -13.73 -16.46
C ASN A 147 -12.49 -13.07 -17.70
N PHE A 148 -11.70 -12.79 -18.74
CA PHE A 148 -12.12 -11.98 -19.90
C PHE A 148 -12.20 -12.77 -21.20
N VAL A 149 -11.42 -13.85 -21.30
CA VAL A 149 -11.24 -14.63 -22.50
C VAL A 149 -11.80 -16.02 -22.27
N GLU A 150 -12.59 -16.47 -23.23
CA GLU A 150 -13.06 -17.84 -23.32
C GLU A 150 -12.21 -18.58 -24.37
N ASN A 151 -11.72 -19.77 -24.02
CA ASN A 151 -11.07 -20.66 -24.99
C ASN A 151 -12.12 -21.62 -25.52
N ILE A 152 -12.53 -21.43 -26.78
CA ILE A 152 -13.58 -22.21 -27.45
C ILE A 152 -13.02 -23.57 -27.94
N GLY A 153 -11.70 -23.76 -27.87
CA GLY A 153 -11.01 -24.95 -28.36
C GLY A 153 -10.43 -24.75 -29.76
N GLN A 154 -9.98 -25.85 -30.37
CA GLN A 154 -9.41 -25.80 -31.71
C GLN A 154 -10.50 -25.90 -32.77
N ILE A 155 -10.47 -24.99 -33.73
CA ILE A 155 -11.38 -24.97 -34.89
C ILE A 155 -10.58 -24.94 -36.19
N GLU A 156 -11.24 -25.28 -37.29
CA GLU A 156 -10.67 -25.25 -38.63
C GLU A 156 -11.72 -24.73 -39.62
N HIS A 157 -11.40 -23.61 -40.27
CA HIS A 157 -12.23 -23.00 -41.31
C HIS A 157 -11.39 -22.87 -42.58
N SER A 158 -11.58 -23.78 -43.54
CA SER A 158 -10.89 -23.76 -44.84
C SER A 158 -11.04 -22.39 -45.51
N PRO A 159 -9.97 -21.77 -46.05
CA PRO A 159 -8.64 -22.34 -46.33
C PRO A 159 -7.60 -22.18 -45.19
N ASN A 160 -8.02 -21.74 -44.00
CA ASN A 160 -7.11 -21.46 -42.89
C ASN A 160 -6.81 -22.72 -42.06
N PRO A 161 -5.60 -22.84 -41.49
CA PRO A 161 -5.20 -24.01 -40.72
C PRO A 161 -5.93 -24.11 -39.39
N LYS A 162 -6.02 -25.33 -38.86
CA LYS A 162 -6.53 -25.61 -37.52
C LYS A 162 -5.77 -24.79 -36.46
N ALA A 163 -6.51 -24.05 -35.64
CA ALA A 163 -5.96 -23.21 -34.57
C ALA A 163 -6.94 -23.00 -33.41
N TYR A 164 -6.45 -22.56 -32.26
CA TYR A 164 -7.31 -22.24 -31.11
C TYR A 164 -8.17 -21.00 -31.38
N CYS A 165 -9.45 -21.07 -31.02
CA CYS A 165 -10.39 -19.96 -31.07
C CYS A 165 -10.63 -19.36 -29.69
N TYR A 166 -10.61 -18.03 -29.63
CA TYR A 166 -10.83 -17.28 -28.41
C TYR A 166 -12.00 -16.31 -28.57
N GLY A 167 -12.95 -16.36 -27.64
CA GLY A 167 -14.07 -15.42 -27.49
C GLY A 167 -13.85 -14.46 -26.31
N SER A 168 -14.72 -13.47 -26.19
CA SER A 168 -14.73 -12.60 -25.01
C SER A 168 -15.90 -12.91 -24.09
N LYS A 169 -15.63 -13.02 -22.79
CA LYS A 169 -16.65 -13.09 -21.73
C LYS A 169 -17.22 -11.72 -21.36
N VAL A 170 -16.69 -10.66 -21.96
CA VAL A 170 -17.00 -9.27 -21.62
C VAL A 170 -18.20 -8.80 -22.41
N ARG A 171 -19.14 -8.15 -21.70
CA ARG A 171 -20.32 -7.51 -22.26
C ARG A 171 -20.09 -6.00 -22.40
N ALA A 172 -20.92 -5.35 -23.20
CA ALA A 172 -20.87 -3.92 -23.46
C ALA A 172 -22.22 -3.28 -23.10
N GLY A 173 -22.20 -2.05 -22.62
CA GLY A 173 -23.41 -1.33 -22.29
C GLY A 173 -23.17 0.13 -21.95
N PHE A 174 -24.25 0.82 -21.65
CA PHE A 174 -24.24 2.23 -21.26
C PHE A 174 -24.56 2.37 -19.78
N LEU A 175 -23.59 2.85 -19.02
CA LEU A 175 -23.74 3.13 -17.60
C LEU A 175 -24.35 4.51 -17.40
N GLN A 176 -25.44 4.59 -16.65
CA GLN A 176 -26.08 5.85 -16.31
C GLN A 176 -26.51 5.85 -14.84
N LYS A 177 -26.46 7.03 -14.22
CA LYS A 177 -27.08 7.25 -12.92
C LYS A 177 -28.59 7.45 -13.10
N GLN A 178 -29.40 6.64 -12.44
CA GLN A 178 -30.86 6.76 -12.41
C GLN A 178 -31.31 6.87 -10.96
N GLY A 179 -31.75 8.08 -10.55
CA GLY A 179 -32.06 8.38 -9.15
C GLY A 179 -30.84 8.21 -8.24
N ASN A 180 -30.96 7.34 -7.23
CA ASN A 180 -29.89 7.01 -6.28
C ASN A 180 -29.06 5.77 -6.69
N SER A 181 -29.44 5.11 -7.80
CA SER A 181 -28.83 3.88 -8.30
C SER A 181 -28.08 4.14 -9.60
N TYR A 182 -27.19 3.21 -9.96
CA TYR A 182 -26.53 3.17 -11.26
C TYR A 182 -27.02 1.94 -12.02
N ILE A 183 -27.21 2.07 -13.32
CA ILE A 183 -27.67 0.99 -14.18
C ILE A 183 -26.77 0.90 -15.39
N ILE A 184 -26.39 -0.33 -15.78
CA ILE A 184 -25.83 -0.60 -17.09
C ILE A 184 -26.93 -1.14 -17.98
N GLU A 185 -27.22 -0.44 -19.07
CA GLU A 185 -28.07 -0.93 -20.14
C GLU A 185 -27.20 -1.65 -21.17
N GLU A 186 -27.27 -2.99 -21.18
CA GLU A 186 -26.49 -3.84 -22.08
C GLU A 186 -26.90 -3.64 -23.53
N CYS A 187 -25.89 -3.64 -24.41
CA CYS A 187 -26.03 -3.53 -25.86
C CYS A 187 -25.08 -4.52 -26.55
N GLY A 188 -25.38 -4.89 -27.80
CA GLY A 188 -24.42 -5.59 -28.63
C GLY A 188 -23.25 -4.68 -29.01
N TYR A 189 -22.11 -5.28 -29.36
CA TYR A 189 -20.95 -4.53 -29.81
C TYR A 189 -20.23 -5.24 -30.95
N GLY A 190 -19.44 -4.47 -31.70
CA GLY A 190 -18.62 -4.95 -32.80
C GLY A 190 -17.19 -4.42 -32.73
N ARG A 191 -16.32 -5.00 -33.58
CA ARG A 191 -14.96 -4.51 -33.78
C ARG A 191 -14.81 -3.82 -35.13
N ILE A 192 -14.26 -2.61 -35.10
CA ILE A 192 -13.97 -1.78 -36.27
C ILE A 192 -12.47 -1.54 -36.39
N ASN A 193 -11.91 -1.59 -37.61
CA ASN A 193 -10.47 -1.37 -37.81
C ASN A 193 -10.11 0.10 -37.52
N SER A 194 -9.03 0.39 -36.81
CA SER A 194 -8.60 1.78 -36.52
C SER A 194 -8.17 2.56 -37.76
N HIS A 195 -7.82 1.85 -38.85
CA HIS A 195 -7.51 2.39 -40.18
C HIS A 195 -8.64 2.12 -41.17
N PHE A 196 -9.89 2.20 -40.69
CA PHE A 196 -11.06 1.85 -41.49
C PHE A 196 -11.18 2.71 -42.74
N ASN A 197 -11.18 2.04 -43.88
CA ASN A 197 -11.45 2.61 -45.18
C ASN A 197 -12.80 2.09 -45.68
N SER A 198 -13.75 2.99 -45.94
CA SER A 198 -15.02 2.62 -46.58
C SER A 198 -14.93 2.79 -48.08
N THR A 199 -15.58 1.89 -48.82
CA THR A 199 -15.70 1.99 -50.27
C THR A 199 -17.12 2.41 -50.60
N ILE A 200 -17.29 3.66 -51.05
CA ILE A 200 -18.58 4.18 -51.53
C ILE A 200 -18.39 4.52 -53.01
N ASN A 201 -19.23 3.98 -53.90
CA ASN A 201 -19.16 4.21 -55.35
C ASN A 201 -17.75 4.00 -55.95
N ASN A 202 -17.08 2.89 -55.62
CA ASN A 202 -15.71 2.55 -56.06
C ASN A 202 -14.61 3.55 -55.65
N ARG A 203 -14.86 4.44 -54.69
CA ARG A 203 -13.84 5.32 -54.08
C ARG A 203 -13.62 4.95 -52.62
N VAL A 204 -12.34 4.85 -52.25
CA VAL A 204 -11.90 4.49 -50.89
C VAL A 204 -11.72 5.76 -50.06
N PHE A 205 -12.44 5.89 -48.95
CA PHE A 205 -12.33 7.00 -48.01
C PHE A 205 -11.93 6.49 -46.63
N SER A 206 -10.88 7.07 -46.03
CA SER A 206 -10.57 6.83 -44.62
C SER A 206 -11.62 7.52 -43.74
N ILE A 207 -12.40 6.72 -43.01
CA ILE A 207 -13.46 7.23 -42.12
C ILE A 207 -12.89 7.66 -40.77
N LEU A 208 -11.97 6.87 -40.22
CA LEU A 208 -11.36 7.11 -38.92
C LEU A 208 -10.06 7.96 -39.01
N SER A 209 -9.92 8.70 -40.13
CA SER A 209 -8.98 9.77 -40.47
C SER A 209 -7.65 9.40 -41.16
N ASN A 210 -7.10 10.38 -41.89
CA ASN A 210 -5.71 10.42 -42.37
C ASN A 210 -4.71 10.87 -41.27
N SER A 211 -5.20 11.41 -40.14
CA SER A 211 -4.42 12.05 -39.06
C SER A 211 -4.33 11.23 -37.75
N GLY A 212 -5.05 10.10 -37.65
CA GLY A 212 -5.05 9.17 -36.51
C GLY A 212 -6.22 9.36 -35.53
N ILE A 213 -6.62 8.28 -34.83
CA ILE A 213 -7.70 8.27 -33.81
C ILE A 213 -7.23 8.63 -32.39
N TYR A 214 -5.93 8.86 -32.23
CA TYR A 214 -5.28 9.16 -30.96
C TYR A 214 -4.55 10.50 -31.03
N GLN A 215 -4.51 11.22 -29.91
CA GLN A 215 -3.74 12.46 -29.72
C GLN A 215 -2.66 12.29 -28.66
N GLY A 216 -1.62 13.12 -28.75
CA GLY A 216 -0.45 13.06 -27.86
C GLY A 216 0.70 12.20 -28.42
N SER A 217 1.68 11.92 -27.58
CA SER A 217 2.92 11.21 -27.94
C SER A 217 3.24 10.09 -26.95
N GLY A 218 4.03 9.12 -27.41
CA GLY A 218 4.47 7.98 -26.59
C GLY A 218 3.33 7.06 -26.14
N SER A 219 3.51 6.42 -24.98
CA SER A 219 2.56 5.49 -24.36
C SER A 219 1.36 6.18 -23.68
N GLY A 220 1.39 7.51 -23.57
CA GLY A 220 0.34 8.33 -22.94
C GLY A 220 -0.73 8.83 -23.90
N LYS A 221 -0.77 8.33 -25.15
CA LYS A 221 -1.75 8.76 -26.14
C LYS A 221 -3.18 8.51 -25.68
N THR A 222 -4.05 9.48 -25.92
CA THR A 222 -5.46 9.44 -25.53
C THR A 222 -6.37 9.49 -26.76
N PRO A 223 -7.62 8.99 -26.69
CA PRO A 223 -8.56 9.10 -27.80
C PRO A 223 -8.84 10.56 -28.20
N VAL A 224 -9.05 10.80 -29.50
CA VAL A 224 -9.49 12.10 -30.01
C VAL A 224 -11.00 12.26 -29.75
N TRP A 225 -11.39 13.27 -28.97
CA TRP A 225 -12.79 13.50 -28.59
C TRP A 225 -13.73 13.90 -29.75
N ASN A 226 -13.19 14.30 -30.91
CA ASN A 226 -14.01 14.48 -32.13
C ASN A 226 -14.52 13.15 -32.71
N LEU A 227 -13.98 12.02 -32.24
CA LEU A 227 -14.35 10.66 -32.65
C LEU A 227 -14.85 9.83 -31.44
N GLN A 228 -14.25 10.00 -30.27
CA GLN A 228 -14.62 9.26 -29.07
C GLN A 228 -16.11 9.49 -28.72
N HIS A 229 -16.83 8.39 -28.51
CA HIS A 229 -18.26 8.36 -28.21
C HIS A 229 -19.16 9.02 -29.26
N LYS A 230 -18.67 9.22 -30.49
CA LYS A 230 -19.46 9.79 -31.58
C LYS A 230 -20.39 8.73 -32.17
N THR A 231 -21.60 9.15 -32.52
CA THR A 231 -22.56 8.33 -33.28
C THR A 231 -21.97 7.95 -34.63
N ILE A 232 -22.05 6.67 -34.96
CA ILE A 232 -21.61 6.07 -36.22
C ILE A 232 -22.66 5.04 -36.67
N TYR A 233 -22.86 4.91 -37.97
CA TYR A 233 -23.74 3.92 -38.57
C TYR A 233 -22.87 2.82 -39.16
N VAL A 234 -23.19 1.55 -38.90
CA VAL A 234 -22.34 0.41 -39.27
C VAL A 234 -23.13 -0.71 -39.94
N GLN A 235 -22.51 -1.32 -40.96
CA GLN A 235 -22.88 -2.63 -41.44
C GLN A 235 -21.96 -3.65 -40.75
N ILE A 236 -22.54 -4.51 -39.93
CA ILE A 236 -21.84 -5.41 -39.01
C ILE A 236 -22.38 -6.83 -39.18
N ASP A 237 -21.57 -7.84 -38.86
CA ASP A 237 -22.07 -9.21 -38.73
C ASP A 237 -23.30 -9.28 -37.82
N THR A 238 -24.30 -10.06 -38.23
CA THR A 238 -25.53 -10.29 -37.44
C THR A 238 -25.28 -11.15 -36.21
N GLN A 239 -24.31 -12.06 -36.28
CA GLN A 239 -23.88 -12.96 -35.21
C GLN A 239 -22.34 -12.97 -35.15
N GLU A 240 -21.77 -13.40 -34.03
CA GLU A 240 -20.31 -13.55 -33.94
C GLU A 240 -19.78 -14.56 -34.97
N GLN A 241 -18.63 -14.23 -35.57
CA GLN A 241 -17.95 -15.07 -36.54
C GLN A 241 -16.50 -15.32 -36.12
N ASP A 242 -15.92 -16.41 -36.61
CA ASP A 242 -14.54 -16.80 -36.31
C ASP A 242 -13.56 -16.19 -37.33
N TYR A 243 -12.76 -15.22 -36.88
CA TYR A 243 -11.79 -14.54 -37.74
C TYR A 243 -10.37 -15.06 -37.51
N PHE A 244 -9.73 -15.54 -38.57
CA PHE A 244 -8.36 -16.07 -38.52
C PHE A 244 -7.30 -14.97 -38.44
N PHE A 245 -6.35 -15.14 -37.52
CA PHE A 245 -5.17 -14.31 -37.36
C PHE A 245 -3.92 -15.15 -37.54
N LYS A 246 -3.28 -14.98 -38.71
CA LYS A 246 -2.02 -15.66 -39.05
C LYS A 246 -0.92 -15.32 -38.05
N ARG A 247 -0.16 -16.33 -37.66
CA ARG A 247 1.02 -16.27 -36.79
C ARG A 247 1.89 -15.06 -37.11
N LYS A 248 2.23 -14.30 -36.07
CA LYS A 248 3.16 -13.19 -36.14
C LYS A 248 4.37 -13.43 -35.24
N ILE A 249 5.53 -13.02 -35.73
CA ILE A 249 6.80 -13.09 -35.02
C ILE A 249 7.24 -11.66 -34.73
N ASN A 250 7.79 -11.42 -33.55
CA ASN A 250 8.35 -10.14 -33.14
C ASN A 250 9.67 -9.87 -33.87
N LYS A 251 10.12 -8.61 -33.86
CA LYS A 251 11.39 -8.20 -34.47
C LYS A 251 12.63 -8.90 -33.86
N SER A 252 12.50 -9.50 -32.68
CA SER A 252 13.54 -10.25 -31.96
C SER A 252 13.55 -11.76 -32.26
N GLY A 253 12.68 -12.25 -33.16
CA GLY A 253 12.56 -13.68 -33.48
C GLY A 253 11.63 -14.48 -32.57
N GLY A 254 11.15 -13.92 -31.45
CA GLY A 254 10.15 -14.57 -30.59
C GLY A 254 8.72 -14.49 -31.16
N HIS A 255 7.87 -15.47 -30.87
CA HIS A 255 6.46 -15.45 -31.31
C HIS A 255 5.68 -14.31 -30.64
N ARG A 256 4.97 -13.52 -31.45
CA ARG A 256 4.00 -12.53 -30.93
C ARG A 256 2.71 -13.24 -30.53
N HIS A 257 2.19 -14.04 -31.44
CA HIS A 257 1.07 -14.93 -31.23
C HIS A 257 1.13 -16.07 -32.27
N PRO A 258 0.67 -17.28 -31.91
CA PRO A 258 0.50 -18.37 -32.87
C PRO A 258 -0.62 -18.06 -33.87
N ASP A 259 -0.82 -18.95 -34.85
CA ASP A 259 -2.08 -18.98 -35.58
C ASP A 259 -3.23 -19.12 -34.57
N MET A 260 -4.27 -18.29 -34.72
CA MET A 260 -5.42 -18.29 -33.81
C MET A 260 -6.65 -17.75 -34.52
N TYR A 261 -7.82 -18.09 -33.99
CA TYR A 261 -9.08 -17.46 -34.34
C TYR A 261 -9.54 -16.55 -33.19
N LEU A 262 -10.14 -15.43 -33.53
CA LEU A 262 -10.87 -14.59 -32.59
C LEU A 262 -12.34 -14.58 -33.00
N ARG A 263 -13.24 -14.90 -32.08
CA ARG A 263 -14.68 -14.82 -32.28
C ARG A 263 -15.18 -13.44 -31.90
N PHE A 264 -15.78 -12.72 -32.85
CA PHE A 264 -16.40 -11.41 -32.64
C PHE A 264 -17.29 -11.00 -33.83
N ARG A 265 -18.09 -9.94 -33.68
CA ARG A 265 -18.82 -9.29 -34.78
C ARG A 265 -17.94 -8.24 -35.46
N LYS A 266 -17.63 -8.41 -36.75
CA LYS A 266 -16.80 -7.46 -37.52
C LYS A 266 -17.67 -6.41 -38.18
N VAL A 267 -17.20 -5.17 -38.13
CA VAL A 267 -17.74 -4.08 -38.94
C VAL A 267 -17.16 -4.16 -40.35
N HIS A 268 -18.03 -4.28 -41.35
CA HIS A 268 -17.66 -4.37 -42.78
C HIS A 268 -17.68 -3.02 -43.47
N ASN A 269 -18.68 -2.18 -43.15
CA ASN A 269 -18.83 -0.80 -43.63
C ASN A 269 -19.25 0.10 -42.46
N ALA A 270 -18.88 1.38 -42.53
CA ALA A 270 -19.25 2.38 -41.53
C ALA A 270 -19.49 3.74 -42.19
N SER A 271 -20.22 4.64 -41.52
CA SER A 271 -20.48 6.01 -41.95
C SER A 271 -20.84 6.90 -40.76
N PHE A 272 -20.44 8.17 -40.76
CA PHE A 272 -20.91 9.14 -39.76
C PHE A 272 -22.27 9.75 -40.10
N THR A 273 -22.82 9.43 -41.28
CA THR A 273 -24.18 9.78 -41.69
C THR A 273 -25.02 8.51 -41.84
N PRO A 274 -26.35 8.58 -41.62
CA PRO A 274 -27.24 7.46 -41.86
C PRO A 274 -27.09 6.91 -43.29
N ALA A 275 -27.19 5.59 -43.43
CA ALA A 275 -27.18 4.90 -44.72
C ALA A 275 -28.14 3.70 -44.66
N GLU A 276 -28.64 3.29 -45.82
CA GLU A 276 -29.54 2.14 -45.93
C GLU A 276 -28.83 0.86 -45.47
N ASN A 277 -29.50 0.02 -44.68
CA ASN A 277 -28.97 -1.22 -44.08
C ASN A 277 -27.84 -1.03 -43.05
N PHE A 278 -27.65 0.17 -42.52
CA PHE A 278 -26.67 0.43 -41.46
C PHE A 278 -27.37 0.57 -40.10
N GLN A 279 -26.80 -0.04 -39.07
CA GLN A 279 -27.27 0.06 -37.69
C GLN A 279 -26.60 1.25 -37.01
N LYS A 280 -27.36 2.02 -36.23
CA LYS A 280 -26.82 3.11 -35.43
C LYS A 280 -26.01 2.54 -34.26
N ALA A 281 -24.89 3.17 -33.95
CA ALA A 281 -23.94 2.75 -32.94
C ALA A 281 -23.14 3.94 -32.38
N THR A 282 -22.40 3.71 -31.30
CA THR A 282 -21.47 4.65 -30.68
C THR A 282 -20.04 4.15 -30.86
N LEU A 283 -19.16 4.99 -31.41
CA LEU A 283 -17.73 4.67 -31.56
C LEU A 283 -17.02 4.74 -30.20
N VAL A 284 -16.39 3.64 -29.80
CA VAL A 284 -15.68 3.51 -28.51
C VAL A 284 -14.22 3.18 -28.78
N ILE A 285 -13.34 4.18 -28.60
CA ILE A 285 -11.89 4.04 -28.72
C ILE A 285 -11.32 3.78 -27.33
N THR A 286 -10.54 2.72 -27.21
CA THR A 286 -9.87 2.32 -25.96
C THR A 286 -8.37 2.63 -26.04
N GLY A 287 -7.59 2.39 -24.98
CA GLY A 287 -6.18 2.82 -24.94
C GLY A 287 -5.31 2.35 -26.12
N ASP A 288 -4.38 3.21 -26.55
CA ASP A 288 -3.39 2.89 -27.59
C ASP A 288 -2.45 1.81 -27.08
N MET A 289 -2.30 0.75 -27.87
CA MET A 289 -1.43 -0.38 -27.55
C MET A 289 -0.70 -0.83 -28.80
N GLN A 290 0.54 -1.28 -28.61
CA GLN A 290 1.38 -1.72 -29.71
C GLN A 290 0.65 -2.80 -30.53
N HIS A 291 0.52 -2.55 -31.84
CA HIS A 291 -0.12 -3.42 -32.82
C HIS A 291 -1.64 -3.66 -32.64
N LYS A 292 -2.29 -2.91 -31.76
CA LYS A 292 -3.74 -2.84 -31.73
C LYS A 292 -4.21 -2.08 -32.97
N HIS A 293 -5.19 -2.65 -33.67
CA HIS A 293 -5.76 -2.09 -34.89
C HIS A 293 -7.28 -2.27 -34.95
N LEU A 294 -7.89 -2.72 -33.86
CA LEU A 294 -9.33 -2.89 -33.72
C LEU A 294 -9.80 -2.07 -32.53
N GLU A 295 -10.80 -1.22 -32.78
CA GLU A 295 -11.60 -0.50 -31.79
C GLU A 295 -13.02 -1.05 -31.77
N PHE A 296 -13.91 -0.41 -31.02
CA PHE A 296 -15.25 -0.94 -30.76
C PHE A 296 -16.34 0.00 -31.26
N VAL A 297 -17.47 -0.58 -31.63
CA VAL A 297 -18.73 0.13 -31.82
C VAL A 297 -19.77 -0.52 -30.92
N PHE A 298 -20.50 0.27 -30.14
CA PHE A 298 -21.57 -0.19 -29.26
C PHE A 298 -22.89 0.09 -29.97
N LEU A 299 -23.71 -0.91 -30.21
CA LEU A 299 -24.93 -0.78 -30.99
C LEU A 299 -25.98 -0.01 -30.20
N ASP A 300 -26.79 0.78 -30.91
CA ASP A 300 -27.93 1.49 -30.34
C ASP A 300 -29.12 0.53 -30.18
N GLU A 301 -28.95 -0.44 -29.28
CA GLU A 301 -29.94 -1.44 -28.91
C GLU A 301 -29.93 -1.67 -27.40
N SER A 302 -31.11 -2.00 -26.85
CA SER A 302 -31.30 -2.28 -25.43
C SER A 302 -31.57 -3.77 -25.27
N LEU A 303 -30.67 -4.49 -24.60
CA LEU A 303 -30.79 -5.93 -24.37
C LEU A 303 -31.31 -6.23 -22.97
N LYS A 304 -30.52 -5.93 -21.94
CA LYS A 304 -30.84 -6.18 -20.53
C LYS A 304 -30.30 -5.06 -19.65
N LYS A 305 -31.01 -4.72 -18.58
CA LYS A 305 -30.58 -3.75 -17.58
C LYS A 305 -30.02 -4.46 -16.35
N TYR A 306 -28.89 -3.97 -15.87
CA TYR A 306 -28.25 -4.47 -14.66
C TYR A 306 -28.10 -3.34 -13.66
N GLU A 307 -28.59 -3.56 -12.44
CA GLU A 307 -28.37 -2.65 -11.34
C GLU A 307 -26.92 -2.75 -10.84
N ILE A 308 -26.32 -1.59 -10.56
CA ILE A 308 -24.94 -1.46 -10.10
C ILE A 308 -24.95 -0.87 -8.71
N SER A 309 -24.30 -1.57 -7.77
CA SER A 309 -24.21 -1.10 -6.39
C SER A 309 -23.40 0.21 -6.30
N GLY A 310 -23.82 1.10 -5.40
CA GLY A 310 -23.09 2.34 -5.11
C GLY A 310 -21.66 2.06 -4.64
N GLU A 311 -21.44 0.93 -3.97
CA GLU A 311 -20.08 0.48 -3.62
C GLU A 311 -19.24 0.20 -4.85
N MET A 312 -19.74 -0.52 -5.86
CA MET A 312 -18.97 -0.83 -7.07
C MET A 312 -18.55 0.45 -7.82
N VAL A 313 -19.45 1.42 -7.91
CA VAL A 313 -19.14 2.74 -8.49
C VAL A 313 -18.08 3.45 -7.65
N ARG A 314 -18.20 3.44 -6.31
CA ARG A 314 -17.18 3.99 -5.42
C ARG A 314 -15.82 3.32 -5.68
N ARG A 315 -15.77 1.98 -5.79
CA ARG A 315 -14.54 1.22 -6.07
C ARG A 315 -13.96 1.54 -7.45
N PHE A 316 -14.79 1.77 -8.46
CA PHE A 316 -14.33 2.23 -9.78
C PHE A 316 -13.66 3.60 -9.72
N LEU A 317 -14.11 4.47 -8.81
CA LEU A 317 -13.59 5.82 -8.62
C LEU A 317 -12.45 5.90 -7.59
N ASP A 318 -12.04 4.78 -6.99
CA ASP A 318 -10.93 4.75 -6.03
C ASP A 318 -9.60 5.09 -6.73
N ASP A 319 -8.71 5.76 -6.00
CA ASP A 319 -7.38 6.19 -6.49
C ASP A 319 -6.48 5.00 -6.88
N ASP A 320 -6.70 3.79 -6.33
CA ASP A 320 -5.95 2.59 -6.70
C ASP A 320 -6.46 1.93 -8.00
N GLN A 321 -7.70 2.23 -8.38
CA GLN A 321 -8.30 1.83 -9.65
C GLN A 321 -7.93 2.82 -10.76
N LEU A 322 -8.20 4.11 -10.54
CA LEU A 322 -8.08 5.17 -11.54
C LEU A 322 -6.61 5.43 -11.90
N THR A 323 -6.28 5.20 -13.16
CA THR A 323 -4.95 5.51 -13.69
C THR A 323 -4.82 6.96 -14.11
N LYS A 324 -3.57 7.47 -14.09
CA LYS A 324 -3.26 8.78 -14.68
C LYS A 324 -3.71 8.88 -16.15
N TRP A 325 -3.56 7.80 -16.91
CA TRP A 325 -4.05 7.72 -18.28
C TRP A 325 -5.58 7.89 -18.36
N GLN A 326 -6.36 7.29 -17.44
CA GLN A 326 -7.81 7.50 -17.41
C GLN A 326 -8.18 8.95 -17.05
N GLU A 327 -7.45 9.59 -16.14
CA GLU A 327 -7.65 11.02 -15.85
C GLU A 327 -7.41 11.88 -17.10
N ASP A 328 -6.34 11.59 -17.85
CA ASP A 328 -5.96 12.37 -19.02
C ASP A 328 -6.85 12.06 -20.24
N ALA A 329 -7.33 10.82 -20.38
CA ALA A 329 -8.22 10.40 -21.47
C ALA A 329 -9.68 10.85 -21.26
N PHE A 330 -10.11 10.97 -20.00
CA PHE A 330 -11.49 11.35 -19.64
C PHE A 330 -11.49 12.62 -18.77
N PRO A 331 -11.12 13.78 -19.34
CA PRO A 331 -11.06 15.02 -18.58
C PRO A 331 -12.44 15.48 -18.13
N LYS A 332 -12.46 16.34 -17.12
CA LYS A 332 -13.68 16.88 -16.49
C LYS A 332 -14.72 17.43 -17.48
N ASP A 333 -14.24 18.07 -18.55
CA ASP A 333 -15.04 18.83 -19.52
C ASP A 333 -15.19 18.13 -20.89
N LYS A 334 -15.06 16.79 -20.93
CA LYS A 334 -15.32 16.01 -22.13
C LYS A 334 -16.24 14.83 -21.85
N PRO A 335 -17.25 14.57 -22.70
CA PRO A 335 -17.49 15.19 -24.01
C PRO A 335 -18.06 16.62 -23.93
N THR A 336 -18.84 16.90 -22.90
CA THR A 336 -19.52 18.17 -22.61
C THR A 336 -18.89 18.88 -21.41
N VAL A 337 -19.09 20.19 -21.30
CA VAL A 337 -18.51 21.00 -20.21
C VAL A 337 -19.07 20.55 -18.86
N ASN A 338 -18.21 20.34 -17.86
CA ASN A 338 -18.57 19.88 -16.51
C ASN A 338 -19.41 18.58 -16.41
N CYS A 339 -19.38 17.72 -17.43
CA CYS A 339 -20.08 16.42 -17.41
C CYS A 339 -19.57 15.43 -16.35
N ARG A 340 -18.39 15.72 -15.77
CA ARG A 340 -17.78 14.93 -14.70
C ARG A 340 -17.44 15.83 -13.52
N GLN A 341 -17.49 15.25 -12.32
CA GLN A 341 -17.06 15.95 -11.10
C GLN A 341 -15.55 16.21 -11.08
N LYS A 342 -14.75 15.25 -11.57
CA LYS A 342 -13.28 15.28 -11.67
C LYS A 342 -12.84 14.52 -12.92
N SER A 343 -11.69 14.87 -13.50
CA SER A 343 -11.07 14.05 -14.55
C SER A 343 -10.92 12.58 -14.11
N GLY A 344 -11.22 11.65 -15.02
CA GLY A 344 -11.25 10.21 -14.81
C GLY A 344 -12.60 9.67 -14.32
N PHE A 345 -13.44 10.51 -13.71
CA PHE A 345 -14.71 10.08 -13.11
C PHE A 345 -15.77 9.76 -14.19
N LEU A 346 -16.88 9.19 -13.74
CA LEU A 346 -18.02 8.86 -14.58
C LEU A 346 -18.85 10.10 -14.96
N GLN A 347 -19.54 10.01 -16.09
CA GLN A 347 -20.53 11.00 -16.53
C GLN A 347 -21.69 11.13 -15.54
N THR A 348 -22.23 12.35 -15.45
CA THR A 348 -23.45 12.63 -14.67
C THR A 348 -24.62 13.08 -15.54
N ASP A 349 -24.37 13.52 -16.77
CA ASP A 349 -25.34 14.07 -17.71
C ASP A 349 -25.82 13.03 -18.74
N GLU A 350 -24.90 12.25 -19.30
CA GLU A 350 -25.19 11.30 -20.38
C GLU A 350 -24.72 9.87 -20.07
N PRO A 351 -25.36 8.83 -20.65
CA PRO A 351 -24.90 7.45 -20.51
C PRO A 351 -23.46 7.26 -21.01
N GLU A 352 -22.67 6.50 -20.24
CA GLU A 352 -21.26 6.26 -20.51
C GLU A 352 -21.02 4.85 -21.03
N PRO A 353 -20.40 4.66 -22.21
CA PRO A 353 -20.10 3.33 -22.72
C PRO A 353 -19.05 2.65 -21.83
N VAL A 354 -19.40 1.48 -21.32
CA VAL A 354 -18.56 0.65 -20.46
C VAL A 354 -18.59 -0.81 -20.91
N PHE A 355 -17.49 -1.49 -20.63
CA PHE A 355 -17.41 -2.94 -20.67
C PHE A 355 -17.64 -3.49 -19.26
N PHE A 356 -18.29 -4.65 -19.14
CA PHE A 356 -18.54 -5.27 -17.84
C PHE A 356 -18.46 -6.80 -17.89
N LEU A 357 -18.20 -7.39 -16.73
CA LEU A 357 -18.26 -8.83 -16.51
C LEU A 357 -19.43 -9.13 -15.57
N LEU A 358 -20.06 -10.29 -15.78
CA LEU A 358 -21.04 -10.84 -14.85
C LEU A 358 -20.37 -11.79 -13.86
N ASN A 359 -21.04 -12.03 -12.73
CA ASN A 359 -20.74 -13.16 -11.87
C ASN A 359 -21.19 -14.47 -12.52
N GLU A 360 -20.85 -15.60 -11.88
CA GLU A 360 -21.20 -16.94 -12.37
C GLU A 360 -22.72 -17.15 -12.47
N ASP A 361 -23.51 -16.38 -11.72
CA ASP A 361 -24.98 -16.39 -11.78
C ASP A 361 -25.55 -15.86 -13.11
N GLY A 362 -24.78 -15.10 -13.89
CA GLY A 362 -25.24 -14.45 -15.12
C GLY A 362 -26.27 -13.33 -14.91
N GLU A 363 -26.53 -12.94 -13.66
CA GLU A 363 -27.57 -11.99 -13.26
C GLU A 363 -26.98 -10.72 -12.63
N THR A 364 -25.84 -10.84 -11.95
CA THR A 364 -25.22 -9.70 -11.26
C THR A 364 -23.90 -9.29 -11.90
N VAL A 365 -23.64 -7.98 -11.93
CA VAL A 365 -22.37 -7.45 -12.45
C VAL A 365 -21.26 -7.72 -11.44
N ARG A 366 -20.16 -8.31 -11.91
CA ARG A 366 -18.95 -8.49 -11.11
C ARG A 366 -18.16 -7.20 -11.00
N PHE A 367 -17.85 -6.59 -12.14
CA PHE A 367 -17.19 -5.29 -12.23
C PHE A 367 -17.25 -4.72 -13.66
N PHE A 368 -16.92 -3.43 -13.82
CA PHE A 368 -16.92 -2.76 -15.13
C PHE A 368 -15.69 -1.87 -15.34
N GLY A 369 -15.44 -1.50 -16.60
CA GLY A 369 -14.36 -0.60 -16.98
C GLY A 369 -14.47 -0.05 -18.40
N ARG A 370 -13.56 0.87 -18.74
CA ARG A 370 -13.58 1.63 -20.01
C ARG A 370 -12.91 0.93 -21.19
N ALA A 371 -12.39 -0.28 -20.98
CA ALA A 371 -11.72 -1.09 -21.99
C ALA A 371 -11.96 -2.57 -21.71
N GLN A 372 -11.97 -3.42 -22.73
CA GLN A 372 -12.30 -4.84 -22.60
C GLN A 372 -11.44 -5.57 -21.56
N MET A 373 -10.15 -5.25 -21.45
CA MET A 373 -9.22 -5.81 -20.44
C MET A 373 -8.97 -4.79 -19.30
N PHE A 374 -10.03 -4.46 -18.56
CA PHE A 374 -9.97 -3.49 -17.45
C PHE A 374 -9.32 -4.07 -16.18
N ARG A 375 -8.95 -3.22 -15.22
CA ARG A 375 -8.42 -3.67 -13.92
C ARG A 375 -9.54 -4.33 -13.11
N LEU A 376 -9.33 -5.55 -12.63
CA LEU A 376 -10.28 -6.22 -11.74
C LEU A 376 -9.84 -6.09 -10.29
N PRO A 377 -10.76 -6.02 -9.31
CA PRO A 377 -10.42 -6.32 -7.94
C PRO A 377 -10.01 -7.80 -7.83
N TYR A 378 -9.04 -8.11 -6.96
CA TYR A 378 -8.79 -9.50 -6.55
C TYR A 378 -10.02 -10.09 -5.84
N ASP A 379 -10.00 -11.41 -5.62
CA ASP A 379 -11.13 -12.09 -4.98
C ASP A 379 -11.14 -11.87 -3.46
N LEU A 380 -9.96 -11.71 -2.84
CA LEU A 380 -9.81 -11.44 -1.41
C LEU A 380 -9.10 -10.10 -1.15
N SER A 381 -9.54 -9.41 -0.11
CA SER A 381 -8.87 -8.25 0.47
C SER A 381 -7.75 -8.67 1.42
N PRO A 382 -6.78 -7.78 1.72
CA PRO A 382 -5.81 -8.03 2.78
C PRO A 382 -6.44 -8.37 4.13
N LEU A 383 -7.59 -7.77 4.48
CA LEU A 383 -8.30 -8.07 5.73
C LEU A 383 -8.89 -9.48 5.74
N GLU A 384 -9.44 -9.97 4.63
CA GLU A 384 -9.93 -11.34 4.50
C GLU A 384 -8.81 -12.40 4.65
N LEU A 385 -7.54 -12.00 4.41
CA LEU A 385 -6.36 -12.83 4.60
C LEU A 385 -5.74 -12.72 6.01
N VAL A 386 -6.42 -12.06 6.95
CA VAL A 386 -6.09 -12.12 8.38
C VAL A 386 -6.92 -13.27 9.00
N PRO A 387 -6.32 -14.17 9.80
CA PRO A 387 -7.05 -15.20 10.54
C PRO A 387 -8.18 -14.61 11.40
N ASP A 388 -9.32 -15.30 11.50
CA ASP A 388 -10.51 -14.79 12.19
C ASP A 388 -10.26 -14.50 13.68
N ILE A 389 -9.49 -15.35 14.36
CA ILE A 389 -9.09 -15.14 15.76
C ILE A 389 -8.34 -13.81 15.98
N LEU A 390 -7.67 -13.29 14.96
CA LEU A 390 -6.92 -12.03 15.02
C LEU A 390 -7.73 -10.81 14.58
N LYS A 391 -9.00 -11.01 14.22
CA LYS A 391 -9.98 -9.98 13.85
C LYS A 391 -11.17 -9.91 14.80
N ASP A 392 -11.34 -10.92 15.66
CA ASP A 392 -12.51 -11.00 16.52
C ASP A 392 -12.54 -9.83 17.49
N SER A 393 -13.45 -8.90 17.25
CA SER A 393 -13.53 -7.73 18.10
C SER A 393 -14.13 -8.04 19.47
N LEU A 394 -14.77 -9.19 19.69
CA LEU A 394 -15.31 -9.53 21.00
C LEU A 394 -14.20 -9.90 21.98
N VAL A 395 -13.11 -10.50 21.48
CA VAL A 395 -11.92 -10.82 22.26
C VAL A 395 -11.20 -9.55 22.69
N LEU A 396 -11.02 -9.35 24.00
CA LEU A 396 -10.31 -8.21 24.57
C LEU A 396 -8.81 -8.54 24.68
N ASP A 397 -7.93 -7.61 24.29
CA ASP A 397 -6.48 -7.75 24.42
C ASP A 397 -5.86 -6.54 25.15
N LEU A 398 -4.56 -6.64 25.48
CA LEU A 398 -3.84 -5.56 26.19
C LEU A 398 -3.76 -4.25 25.40
N THR A 399 -3.77 -4.31 24.07
CA THR A 399 -3.76 -3.07 23.27
C THR A 399 -5.09 -2.34 23.41
N ASP A 400 -6.20 -3.07 23.38
CA ASP A 400 -7.53 -2.51 23.63
C ASP A 400 -7.64 -1.92 25.03
N THR A 401 -7.10 -2.59 26.05
CA THR A 401 -7.21 -2.09 27.42
C THR A 401 -6.39 -0.81 27.62
N ILE A 402 -5.21 -0.69 27.00
CA ILE A 402 -4.33 0.48 27.12
C ILE A 402 -4.83 1.66 26.27
N PHE A 403 -5.13 1.41 24.99
CA PHE A 403 -5.38 2.47 24.01
C PHE A 403 -6.86 2.75 23.74
N GLY A 404 -7.76 1.92 24.26
CA GLY A 404 -9.19 1.99 24.02
C GLY A 404 -9.61 1.45 22.66
N TYR A 405 -10.93 1.35 22.49
CA TYR A 405 -11.61 0.82 21.31
C TYR A 405 -12.96 1.51 21.11
N ILE A 406 -13.43 1.57 19.86
CA ILE A 406 -14.68 2.26 19.48
C ILE A 406 -15.83 1.28 19.31
N ASN A 407 -17.07 1.80 19.39
CA ASN A 407 -18.26 1.05 19.01
C ASN A 407 -18.22 0.78 17.51
N GLY A 408 -18.20 -0.50 17.16
CA GLY A 408 -18.03 -0.98 15.80
C GLY A 408 -17.20 -2.26 15.82
N ASN A 409 -17.70 -3.30 15.16
CA ASN A 409 -17.16 -4.68 15.07
C ASN A 409 -17.83 -5.74 15.97
N GLY A 410 -18.80 -5.38 16.83
CA GLY A 410 -19.57 -6.36 17.63
C GLY A 410 -19.64 -6.09 19.13
N ARG A 411 -18.77 -5.21 19.66
CA ARG A 411 -18.88 -4.73 21.05
C ARG A 411 -20.01 -3.70 21.19
N GLY A 412 -20.89 -3.91 22.19
CA GLY A 412 -22.00 -3.01 22.48
C GLY A 412 -21.62 -1.72 23.23
N ILE A 413 -20.36 -1.58 23.66
CA ILE A 413 -19.86 -0.45 24.44
C ILE A 413 -18.49 -0.01 23.92
N ALA A 414 -18.28 1.30 23.77
CA ALA A 414 -16.98 1.88 23.42
C ALA A 414 -16.20 2.21 24.69
N ARG A 415 -14.86 2.14 24.64
CA ARG A 415 -14.01 2.44 25.79
C ARG A 415 -12.89 3.41 25.41
N ALA A 416 -12.77 4.50 26.16
CA ALA A 416 -11.67 5.44 26.00
C ALA A 416 -10.33 4.78 26.36
N GLY A 417 -9.27 5.23 25.69
CA GLY A 417 -7.91 4.84 26.07
C GLY A 417 -7.52 5.43 27.43
N ARG A 418 -6.61 4.74 28.12
CA ARG A 418 -6.09 5.14 29.43
C ARG A 418 -4.70 5.75 29.36
N ILE A 419 -4.23 6.05 28.15
CA ILE A 419 -2.98 6.76 27.90
C ILE A 419 -3.21 7.98 27.02
N PHE A 420 -2.52 9.06 27.34
CA PHE A 420 -2.59 10.35 26.67
C PHE A 420 -1.18 10.84 26.39
N ILE A 421 -0.86 11.14 25.13
CA ILE A 421 0.49 11.49 24.72
C ILE A 421 0.49 12.92 24.22
N ASP A 422 1.30 13.76 24.87
CA ASP A 422 1.49 15.15 24.48
C ASP A 422 2.21 15.27 23.13
N ASN A 423 2.10 16.44 22.51
CA ASN A 423 2.98 16.79 21.39
C ASN A 423 4.42 16.91 21.91
N ALA A 424 5.39 16.38 21.15
CA ALA A 424 6.79 16.57 21.47
C ALA A 424 7.28 17.94 21.02
N THR A 425 7.70 18.74 22.00
CA THR A 425 8.20 20.10 21.79
C THR A 425 9.71 20.07 21.63
N CYS A 426 10.23 20.83 20.65
CA CYS A 426 11.65 20.93 20.40
C CYS A 426 12.34 21.76 21.50
N ASN A 427 13.34 21.17 22.16
CA ASN A 427 14.17 21.84 23.18
C ASN A 427 15.56 22.22 22.65
N TYR A 428 15.80 22.01 21.36
CA TYR A 428 17.10 22.20 20.75
C TYR A 428 17.43 23.69 20.56
N LYS A 429 18.55 24.13 21.13
CA LYS A 429 19.08 25.49 20.97
C LYS A 429 20.00 25.54 19.75
N GLY A 430 19.48 25.95 18.60
CA GLY A 430 20.26 26.15 17.37
C GLY A 430 19.49 25.78 16.10
N ASN A 431 20.21 25.69 14.97
CA ASN A 431 19.58 25.27 13.72
C ASN A 431 19.21 23.78 13.76
N VAL A 432 17.92 23.48 13.63
CA VAL A 432 17.34 22.13 13.57
C VAL A 432 17.26 21.58 12.14
N TRP A 433 17.36 22.42 11.11
CA TRP A 433 17.10 22.03 9.72
C TRP A 433 18.31 21.34 9.08
N TRP A 434 18.07 20.24 8.38
CA TRP A 434 19.14 19.43 7.80
C TRP A 434 19.95 20.15 6.71
N GLU A 435 19.33 21.08 5.98
CA GLU A 435 20.00 21.89 4.96
C GLU A 435 20.56 23.24 5.46
N GLY A 436 20.57 23.42 6.78
CA GLY A 436 21.15 24.62 7.41
C GLY A 436 20.17 25.77 7.62
N SER A 437 19.01 25.77 6.94
CA SER A 437 17.96 26.77 7.14
C SER A 437 16.57 26.23 6.82
N TYR A 438 15.55 26.89 7.37
CA TYR A 438 14.14 26.56 7.18
C TYR A 438 13.65 26.70 5.73
N GLU A 439 14.19 27.67 4.98
CA GLU A 439 13.74 27.94 3.61
C GLU A 439 14.21 26.90 2.59
N LYS A 440 15.24 26.12 2.93
CA LYS A 440 15.80 25.13 2.03
C LYS A 440 14.99 23.84 2.05
N THR A 441 14.69 23.34 0.86
CA THR A 441 14.02 22.06 0.66
C THR A 441 14.99 21.06 0.05
N ILE A 442 14.69 19.77 0.22
CA ILE A 442 15.34 18.71 -0.52
C ILE A 442 14.31 17.92 -1.33
N THR A 443 14.78 17.32 -2.41
CA THR A 443 14.03 16.33 -3.19
C THR A 443 14.56 14.94 -2.80
N PRO A 444 13.79 14.12 -2.08
CA PRO A 444 14.19 12.76 -1.76
C PRO A 444 14.05 11.87 -3.00
N LYS A 445 14.77 10.74 -3.03
CA LYS A 445 14.53 9.68 -4.02
C LYS A 445 13.09 9.19 -3.93
N ILE A 446 12.53 8.73 -5.06
CA ILE A 446 11.12 8.33 -5.16
C ILE A 446 10.79 7.22 -4.16
N LEU A 447 9.82 7.49 -3.29
CA LEU A 447 9.20 6.52 -2.40
C LEU A 447 8.05 5.84 -3.13
N ALA A 448 8.31 4.68 -3.74
CA ALA A 448 7.26 3.95 -4.44
C ALA A 448 6.31 3.25 -3.46
N SER A 449 5.01 3.42 -3.67
CA SER A 449 3.98 2.58 -3.04
C SER A 449 4.11 1.13 -3.51
N PRO A 450 3.80 0.14 -2.65
CA PRO A 450 3.77 -1.24 -3.09
C PRO A 450 2.71 -1.42 -4.17
N LYS A 451 3.10 -2.06 -5.27
CA LYS A 451 2.13 -2.46 -6.29
C LYS A 451 1.31 -3.64 -5.76
N PRO A 452 -0.02 -3.66 -5.92
CA PRO A 452 -0.87 -4.80 -5.56
C PRO A 452 -0.43 -6.12 -6.20
N THR A 453 0.26 -6.04 -7.32
CA THR A 453 0.85 -7.18 -8.00
C THR A 453 2.03 -7.78 -7.25
N THR A 454 2.69 -7.08 -6.31
CA THR A 454 3.84 -7.57 -5.52
C THR A 454 3.38 -8.35 -4.28
N PHE A 455 2.38 -9.22 -4.44
CA PHE A 455 1.77 -9.99 -3.35
C PHE A 455 2.78 -10.87 -2.60
N GLN A 456 3.83 -11.35 -3.28
CA GLN A 456 4.80 -12.30 -2.71
C GLN A 456 5.69 -11.70 -1.60
N HIS A 457 5.66 -10.38 -1.42
CA HIS A 457 6.28 -9.71 -0.27
C HIS A 457 5.32 -9.56 0.93
N TYR A 458 4.01 -9.49 0.66
CA TYR A 458 2.98 -9.10 1.63
C TYR A 458 2.18 -10.30 2.16
N LEU A 459 2.23 -11.42 1.45
CA LEU A 459 1.61 -12.68 1.84
C LEU A 459 2.66 -13.72 2.23
N VAL A 460 2.28 -14.63 3.12
CA VAL A 460 3.08 -15.81 3.46
C VAL A 460 3.24 -16.66 2.19
N GLN A 461 4.45 -17.20 1.99
CA GLN A 461 4.83 -18.01 0.84
C GLN A 461 5.50 -19.27 1.38
N ASP A 462 5.07 -20.42 0.88
CA ASP A 462 5.62 -21.75 1.14
C ASP A 462 6.61 -22.18 0.04
N SER A 463 6.64 -21.47 -1.09
CA SER A 463 7.47 -21.75 -2.25
C SER A 463 8.15 -20.50 -2.79
N THR A 464 9.21 -20.70 -3.59
CA THR A 464 9.84 -19.63 -4.38
C THR A 464 9.65 -19.80 -5.90
N HIS A 465 8.96 -20.86 -6.32
CA HIS A 465 8.61 -21.11 -7.72
C HIS A 465 7.45 -20.21 -8.14
N LYS A 466 7.55 -19.54 -9.30
CA LYS A 466 6.66 -18.43 -9.68
C LYS A 466 5.20 -18.86 -9.80
N GLU A 467 5.01 -20.04 -10.36
CA GLU A 467 3.74 -20.74 -10.58
C GLU A 467 3.04 -21.15 -9.29
N ASN A 468 3.79 -21.26 -8.18
CA ASN A 468 3.28 -21.70 -6.89
C ASN A 468 3.18 -20.55 -5.87
N LEU A 469 3.42 -19.30 -6.28
CA LEU A 469 3.37 -18.18 -5.35
C LEU A 469 1.93 -17.85 -4.97
N LYS A 470 1.67 -17.78 -3.66
CA LYS A 470 0.34 -17.48 -3.11
C LYS A 470 -0.01 -16.01 -3.35
N HIS A 471 -1.23 -15.72 -3.79
CA HIS A 471 -1.73 -14.37 -4.10
C HIS A 471 -3.16 -14.16 -3.58
N TYR A 472 -3.72 -12.96 -3.81
CA TYR A 472 -5.04 -12.54 -3.31
C TYR A 472 -6.26 -13.20 -4.00
N SER A 473 -6.06 -14.21 -4.84
CA SER A 473 -7.11 -14.87 -5.65
C SER A 473 -6.91 -16.39 -5.68
N PRO A 474 -6.89 -17.07 -4.52
CA PRO A 474 -6.64 -18.50 -4.46
C PRO A 474 -7.68 -19.27 -5.28
N GLN A 475 -7.25 -20.26 -6.05
CA GLN A 475 -8.14 -21.12 -6.86
C GLN A 475 -8.59 -22.37 -6.09
N SER A 476 -8.00 -22.65 -4.92
CA SER A 476 -8.30 -23.79 -4.07
C SER A 476 -8.05 -23.47 -2.59
N GLU A 477 -8.58 -24.30 -1.68
CA GLU A 477 -8.32 -24.12 -0.23
C GLU A 477 -6.84 -24.22 0.11
N SER A 478 -6.10 -25.13 -0.55
CA SER A 478 -4.64 -25.29 -0.41
C SER A 478 -3.83 -24.08 -0.89
N GLU A 479 -4.42 -23.19 -1.68
CA GLU A 479 -3.79 -21.94 -2.14
C GLU A 479 -4.07 -20.76 -1.22
N LYS A 480 -4.95 -20.90 -0.22
CA LYS A 480 -5.14 -19.85 0.78
C LYS A 480 -3.85 -19.65 1.58
N THR A 481 -3.64 -18.40 1.96
CA THR A 481 -2.49 -17.96 2.74
C THR A 481 -2.93 -16.83 3.66
N VAL A 482 -2.01 -16.28 4.44
CA VAL A 482 -2.27 -15.13 5.31
C VAL A 482 -1.34 -13.96 4.98
N ILE A 483 -1.70 -12.77 5.44
CA ILE A 483 -0.79 -11.63 5.38
C ILE A 483 0.46 -11.88 6.23
N ARG A 484 1.57 -11.22 5.89
CA ARG A 484 2.87 -11.38 6.57
C ARG A 484 2.94 -10.82 7.99
N GLY A 485 2.00 -9.96 8.39
CA GLY A 485 1.98 -9.32 9.72
C GLY A 485 2.38 -7.84 9.72
N HIS A 486 3.06 -7.39 10.77
CA HIS A 486 3.36 -5.97 10.99
C HIS A 486 4.56 -5.50 10.17
N LYS A 487 4.32 -4.59 9.23
CA LYS A 487 5.37 -4.01 8.39
C LYS A 487 6.23 -3.02 9.18
N LEU A 488 7.53 -3.29 9.25
CA LEU A 488 8.55 -2.40 9.83
C LEU A 488 9.62 -2.06 8.79
N TYR A 489 10.42 -1.03 9.05
CA TYR A 489 11.51 -0.60 8.16
C TYR A 489 12.85 -0.84 8.83
N TRP A 490 13.83 -1.31 8.06
CA TRP A 490 15.20 -1.43 8.54
C TRP A 490 15.79 -0.05 8.79
N HIS A 491 16.47 0.12 9.94
CA HIS A 491 17.38 1.25 10.12
C HIS A 491 18.58 1.10 9.18
N LYS A 492 19.13 2.22 8.74
CA LYS A 492 20.20 2.27 7.72
C LYS A 492 21.11 3.47 7.91
N PRO A 493 22.30 3.47 7.28
CA PRO A 493 23.10 4.67 7.12
C PRO A 493 22.30 5.79 6.42
N HIS A 494 22.39 7.02 6.92
CA HIS A 494 21.54 8.15 6.54
C HIS A 494 22.30 9.27 5.82
N GLY A 495 23.25 8.89 4.94
CA GLY A 495 24.02 9.83 4.13
C GLY A 495 23.16 10.62 3.13
N LYS A 496 23.60 11.83 2.78
CA LYS A 496 22.85 12.71 1.85
C LYS A 496 22.61 12.04 0.47
N GLU A 497 23.57 11.26 -0.02
CA GLU A 497 23.49 10.56 -1.31
C GLU A 497 22.46 9.43 -1.33
N GLU A 498 22.16 8.82 -0.17
CA GLU A 498 21.17 7.74 -0.06
C GLU A 498 19.75 8.31 -0.13
N ILE A 499 19.54 9.47 0.49
CA ILE A 499 18.22 10.08 0.66
C ILE A 499 17.84 11.00 -0.51
N LYS A 500 18.76 11.83 -1.00
CA LYS A 500 18.47 12.87 -2.01
C LYS A 500 18.53 12.33 -3.43
N GLU A 501 17.65 12.82 -4.30
CA GLU A 501 17.86 12.77 -5.75
C GLU A 501 18.63 14.02 -6.17
N THR A 502 19.83 13.82 -6.71
CA THR A 502 20.73 14.90 -7.17
C THR A 502 20.73 15.04 -8.69
N ASN A 503 20.19 14.06 -9.42
CA ASN A 503 20.10 14.10 -10.86
C ASN A 503 18.87 14.91 -11.31
N GLN A 504 19.11 16.16 -11.72
CA GLN A 504 18.06 17.05 -12.20
C GLN A 504 17.28 16.48 -13.40
N GLN A 505 17.93 15.71 -14.28
CA GLN A 505 17.24 15.09 -15.42
C GLN A 505 16.20 14.06 -14.97
N ASN A 506 16.47 13.32 -13.88
CA ASN A 506 15.50 12.39 -13.31
C ASN A 506 14.29 13.15 -12.73
N ILE A 507 14.56 14.25 -12.03
CA ILE A 507 13.52 15.10 -11.42
C ILE A 507 12.63 15.69 -12.52
N ASP A 508 13.22 16.24 -13.58
CA ASP A 508 12.47 16.89 -14.65
C ASP A 508 11.61 15.90 -15.43
N ARG A 509 12.13 14.69 -15.69
CA ARG A 509 11.39 13.62 -16.39
C ARG A 509 10.19 13.10 -15.61
N ALA A 510 10.26 13.08 -14.28
CA ALA A 510 9.23 12.48 -13.43
C ALA A 510 8.75 13.46 -12.35
N LYS A 511 8.60 14.75 -12.70
CA LYS A 511 8.30 15.83 -11.76
C LYS A 511 7.07 15.57 -10.88
N SER A 512 6.06 14.88 -11.41
CA SER A 512 4.84 14.51 -10.67
C SER A 512 5.04 13.46 -9.58
N GLN A 513 6.13 12.70 -9.62
CA GLN A 513 6.46 11.63 -8.66
C GLN A 513 7.38 12.12 -7.54
N TYR A 514 8.08 13.24 -7.74
CA TYR A 514 8.96 13.83 -6.74
C TYR A 514 8.19 14.78 -5.83
N THR A 515 8.52 14.75 -4.55
CA THR A 515 7.99 15.66 -3.53
C THR A 515 9.11 16.51 -2.95
N LYS A 516 8.83 17.71 -2.47
CA LYS A 516 9.81 18.48 -1.68
C LYS A 516 9.56 18.27 -0.20
N ILE A 517 10.62 18.26 0.60
CA ILE A 517 10.53 18.13 2.07
C ILE A 517 11.52 19.04 2.80
N LYS A 518 11.17 19.45 4.02
CA LYS A 518 12.01 20.17 4.98
C LYS A 518 12.30 19.29 6.21
N PRO A 519 13.29 18.39 6.15
CA PRO A 519 13.62 17.52 7.27
C PRO A 519 14.46 18.22 8.33
N ILE A 520 14.29 17.79 9.58
CA ILE A 520 15.20 18.12 10.68
C ILE A 520 16.40 17.18 10.68
N LYS A 521 17.53 17.64 11.21
CA LYS A 521 18.78 16.87 11.31
C LYS A 521 18.75 15.82 12.43
N ALA A 522 19.73 14.93 12.44
CA ALA A 522 20.03 14.07 13.59
C ALA A 522 20.60 14.89 14.77
N GLY A 523 20.44 14.39 15.99
CA GLY A 523 20.86 15.02 17.24
C GLY A 523 19.92 16.12 17.75
N VAL A 524 18.69 16.20 17.24
CA VAL A 524 17.67 17.15 17.71
C VAL A 524 16.84 16.48 18.80
N SER A 525 16.68 17.18 19.93
CA SER A 525 15.97 16.67 21.11
C SER A 525 14.60 17.32 21.29
N PHE A 526 13.64 16.48 21.68
CA PHE A 526 12.25 16.85 21.96
C PHE A 526 11.83 16.28 23.32
N THR A 527 10.92 16.96 24.01
CA THR A 527 10.28 16.44 25.24
C THR A 527 8.78 16.30 25.08
N PHE A 528 8.22 15.26 25.68
CA PHE A 528 6.78 15.04 25.79
C PHE A 528 6.48 14.20 27.02
N ASN A 529 5.23 14.21 27.48
CA ASN A 529 4.77 13.30 28.51
C ASN A 529 3.80 12.26 27.95
N ILE A 530 3.85 11.07 28.54
CA ILE A 530 2.80 10.07 28.44
C ILE A 530 2.07 10.04 29.78
N HIS A 531 0.86 10.58 29.82
CA HIS A 531 0.00 10.48 31.00
C HIS A 531 -0.78 9.19 30.93
N PHE A 532 -0.96 8.51 32.06
CA PHE A 532 -1.72 7.27 32.12
C PHE A 532 -2.54 7.17 33.39
N GLU A 533 -3.65 6.44 33.30
CA GLU A 533 -4.62 6.31 34.39
C GLU A 533 -5.03 4.86 34.60
N ASN A 534 -5.00 4.40 35.86
CA ASN A 534 -5.46 3.09 36.29
C ASN A 534 -4.91 1.90 35.48
N LEU A 535 -3.69 1.97 34.97
CA LEU A 535 -3.05 0.83 34.30
C LEU A 535 -2.71 -0.24 35.33
N THR A 536 -2.95 -1.51 35.02
CA THR A 536 -2.43 -2.61 35.85
C THR A 536 -0.90 -2.69 35.76
N ASP A 537 -0.27 -3.47 36.64
CA ASP A 537 1.14 -3.84 36.56
C ASP A 537 1.52 -4.42 35.18
N ILE A 538 0.69 -5.29 34.61
CA ILE A 538 0.86 -5.88 33.28
C ILE A 538 0.78 -4.80 32.17
N GLU A 539 -0.20 -3.91 32.25
CA GLU A 539 -0.43 -2.87 31.23
C GLU A 539 0.66 -1.80 31.26
N LEU A 540 1.04 -1.35 32.45
CA LEU A 540 2.17 -0.43 32.64
C LEU A 540 3.48 -1.13 32.24
N GLY A 541 3.65 -2.41 32.58
CA GLY A 541 4.78 -3.24 32.19
C GLY A 541 4.95 -3.35 30.68
N ALA A 542 3.87 -3.48 29.91
CA ALA A 542 3.92 -3.49 28.45
C ALA A 542 4.43 -2.15 27.88
N LEU A 543 3.95 -1.02 28.42
CA LEU A 543 4.39 0.31 28.00
C LEU A 543 5.87 0.56 28.33
N LEU A 544 6.28 0.21 29.56
CA LEU A 544 7.67 0.33 30.02
C LEU A 544 8.60 -0.59 29.24
N TRP A 545 8.18 -1.82 28.92
CA TRP A 545 8.97 -2.76 28.13
C TRP A 545 9.30 -2.18 26.75
N VAL A 546 8.32 -1.56 26.08
CA VAL A 546 8.57 -0.89 24.79
C VAL A 546 9.51 0.28 25.00
N LEU A 547 9.21 1.21 25.90
CA LEU A 547 10.01 2.41 26.11
C LEU A 547 11.47 2.09 26.45
N SER A 548 11.71 1.06 27.26
CA SER A 548 13.05 0.65 27.69
C SER A 548 13.91 0.16 26.54
N LEU A 549 13.34 -0.37 25.45
CA LEU A 549 14.12 -0.90 24.33
C LEU A 549 15.12 0.12 23.76
N SER A 550 14.69 1.38 23.60
CA SER A 550 15.52 2.43 23.01
C SER A 550 16.26 3.29 24.05
N SER A 551 16.09 2.98 25.33
CA SER A 551 16.70 3.72 26.44
C SER A 551 17.89 2.96 27.03
N ASN A 552 18.64 3.64 27.89
CA ASN A 552 19.68 3.02 28.70
C ASN A 552 19.15 1.96 29.69
N LYS A 553 17.84 1.91 29.95
CA LYS A 553 17.21 0.94 30.85
C LYS A 553 16.99 -0.43 30.21
N SER A 554 17.16 -0.57 28.89
CA SER A 554 16.95 -1.83 28.15
C SER A 554 17.62 -3.04 28.81
N GLN A 555 18.89 -2.87 29.21
CA GLN A 555 19.72 -3.92 29.81
C GLN A 555 19.32 -4.21 31.25
N ILE A 556 18.98 -3.18 32.03
CA ILE A 556 18.56 -3.31 33.43
C ILE A 556 17.23 -4.09 33.52
N LEU A 557 16.30 -3.80 32.61
CA LEU A 557 14.97 -4.40 32.58
C LEU A 557 14.90 -5.69 31.73
N GLY A 558 16.01 -6.14 31.14
CA GLY A 558 16.09 -7.38 30.36
C GLY A 558 15.19 -7.41 29.11
N THR A 559 14.90 -6.25 28.52
CA THR A 559 13.91 -6.13 27.42
C THR A 559 14.53 -6.37 26.04
N GLY A 560 15.72 -5.82 25.80
CA GLY A 560 16.53 -6.08 24.62
C GLY A 560 17.47 -7.28 24.78
N LYS A 561 18.27 -7.56 23.75
CA LYS A 561 19.40 -8.50 23.84
C LYS A 561 20.65 -7.79 24.36
N ILE A 562 21.51 -8.56 25.04
CA ILE A 562 22.74 -8.03 25.61
C ILE A 562 23.66 -7.51 24.51
N GLY A 563 24.12 -6.26 24.67
CA GLY A 563 25.06 -5.61 23.73
C GLY A 563 24.45 -5.18 22.39
N GLU A 564 23.12 -5.15 22.28
CA GLU A 564 22.42 -4.59 21.12
C GLU A 564 21.77 -3.25 21.48
N GLU A 565 21.72 -2.33 20.51
CA GLU A 565 21.03 -1.05 20.67
C GLU A 565 19.85 -0.95 19.70
N TYR A 566 18.75 -0.40 20.19
CA TYR A 566 17.51 -0.29 19.44
C TYR A 566 17.08 1.17 19.29
N CYS A 567 16.45 1.46 18.16
CA CYS A 567 15.87 2.74 17.84
C CYS A 567 14.43 2.52 17.35
N PHE A 568 13.52 3.46 17.60
CA PHE A 568 12.20 3.44 16.98
C PHE A 568 12.21 4.15 15.63
N SER A 569 11.21 3.87 14.80
CA SER A 569 11.09 4.45 13.45
C SER A 569 9.82 5.28 13.29
N MET A 570 9.97 6.58 13.02
CA MET A 570 8.86 7.52 12.83
C MET A 570 8.98 8.37 11.57
N GLY A 571 7.91 9.10 11.22
CA GLY A 571 7.88 9.98 10.06
C GLY A 571 7.75 9.26 8.70
N MET A 572 7.84 10.04 7.63
CA MET A 572 7.52 9.60 6.26
C MET A 572 8.72 9.03 5.48
N GLY A 573 9.95 9.33 5.90
CA GLY A 573 11.17 8.96 5.17
C GLY A 573 11.80 7.62 5.56
N LYS A 574 11.11 6.78 6.37
CA LYS A 574 11.63 5.49 6.88
C LYS A 574 12.30 4.61 5.82
N PRO A 575 11.74 4.45 4.60
CA PRO A 575 12.37 3.60 3.59
C PRO A 575 13.77 4.06 3.14
N LEU A 576 14.06 5.36 3.27
CA LEU A 576 15.33 6.01 2.93
C LEU A 576 16.28 6.10 4.15
N GLY A 577 15.94 5.50 5.29
CA GLY A 577 16.75 5.55 6.52
C GLY A 577 16.49 6.77 7.40
N MET A 578 15.46 7.57 7.11
CA MET A 578 15.06 8.71 7.95
C MET A 578 14.16 8.29 9.10
N GLY A 579 14.20 9.05 10.19
CA GLY A 579 13.28 8.94 11.32
C GLY A 579 13.61 7.87 12.35
N ALA A 580 14.88 7.47 12.45
CA ALA A 580 15.37 6.72 13.60
C ALA A 580 15.41 7.65 14.83
N VAL A 581 14.86 7.20 15.96
CA VAL A 581 14.82 7.97 17.21
C VAL A 581 15.11 7.09 18.43
N LYS A 582 15.79 7.66 19.43
CA LYS A 582 15.93 7.07 20.77
C LYS A 582 15.04 7.83 21.75
N ILE A 583 14.49 7.13 22.73
CA ILE A 583 13.66 7.71 23.79
C ILE A 583 14.21 7.27 25.13
N ASN A 584 14.67 8.23 25.91
CA ASN A 584 14.91 8.06 27.35
C ASN A 584 13.69 8.53 28.13
N TYR A 585 13.48 7.98 29.32
CA TYR A 585 12.31 8.33 30.10
C TYR A 585 12.51 8.15 31.61
N ASP A 586 11.72 8.92 32.35
CA ASP A 586 11.58 8.87 33.79
C ASP A 586 10.10 8.63 34.16
N LEU A 587 9.87 7.65 35.04
CA LEU A 587 8.52 7.29 35.50
C LEU A 587 8.18 8.10 36.75
N HIS A 588 6.97 8.66 36.78
CA HIS A 588 6.43 9.34 37.94
C HIS A 588 5.07 8.73 38.27
N LEU A 589 5.00 8.02 39.39
CA LEU A 589 3.75 7.46 39.90
C LEU A 589 3.06 8.48 40.81
N SER A 590 1.75 8.58 40.68
CA SER A 590 0.91 9.48 41.45
C SER A 590 0.22 8.73 42.58
N ASP A 591 0.53 9.11 43.81
CA ASP A 591 -0.30 8.84 44.98
C ASP A 591 -1.33 9.97 45.12
N ARG A 592 -2.46 9.79 44.45
CA ARG A 592 -3.56 10.76 44.48
C ARG A 592 -4.19 10.89 45.87
N ILE A 593 -4.21 9.81 46.65
CA ILE A 593 -4.76 9.85 48.01
C ILE A 593 -3.91 10.79 48.86
N SER A 594 -2.59 10.64 48.84
CA SER A 594 -1.66 11.55 49.53
C SER A 594 -1.71 12.97 48.96
N ARG A 595 -1.79 13.12 47.62
CA ARG A 595 -1.94 14.43 46.95
C ARG A 595 -3.12 15.23 47.47
N TYR A 596 -4.29 14.61 47.57
CA TYR A 596 -5.52 15.31 47.94
C TYR A 596 -5.79 15.33 49.45
N LYS A 597 -4.98 14.62 50.26
CA LYS A 597 -5.01 14.72 51.73
C LYS A 597 -4.30 15.96 52.27
N ASN A 598 -3.22 16.44 51.62
CA ASN A 598 -2.43 17.57 52.09
C ASN A 598 -2.08 18.53 50.97
N LEU A 599 -2.24 19.84 51.20
CA LEU A 599 -1.92 20.87 50.21
C LEU A 599 -0.41 21.10 50.05
N PHE A 600 0.32 21.07 51.16
CA PHE A 600 1.75 21.38 51.25
C PHE A 600 2.56 20.26 51.93
N HIS A 601 3.84 20.15 51.57
CA HIS A 601 4.84 19.33 52.24
C HIS A 601 6.17 20.09 52.21
N ASN A 602 6.79 20.28 53.38
CA ASN A 602 8.05 21.02 53.54
C ASN A 602 8.04 22.43 52.91
N GLY A 603 6.90 23.13 52.97
CA GLY A 603 6.75 24.48 52.42
C GLY A 603 6.51 24.55 50.90
N GLU A 604 6.50 23.41 50.20
CA GLU A 604 6.19 23.31 48.78
C GLU A 604 4.84 22.63 48.55
N TRP A 605 4.31 22.73 47.33
CA TRP A 605 3.11 21.99 46.94
C TRP A 605 3.34 20.49 47.05
N LYS A 606 2.48 19.78 47.80
CA LYS A 606 2.53 18.31 47.85
C LYS A 606 2.14 17.79 46.46
N THR A 607 3.08 17.41 45.62
CA THR A 607 2.79 16.96 44.23
C THR A 607 2.09 15.60 44.18
N GLY A 608 2.23 14.80 45.24
CA GLY A 608 1.75 13.42 45.27
C GLY A 608 2.56 12.49 44.37
N GLU A 609 3.74 12.92 43.91
CA GLU A 609 4.68 12.04 43.24
C GLU A 609 5.39 11.16 44.27
N GLU A 610 5.57 9.89 43.93
CA GLU A 610 6.33 8.93 44.73
C GLU A 610 7.84 9.16 44.69
N ILE A 611 8.55 8.57 45.65
CA ILE A 611 10.01 8.64 45.72
C ILE A 611 10.62 7.79 44.61
N GLN A 612 11.56 8.37 43.84
CA GLN A 612 12.14 7.76 42.64
C GLN A 612 12.78 6.36 42.85
N ILE A 613 13.33 6.08 44.05
CA ILE A 613 13.89 4.77 44.38
C ILE A 613 12.79 3.68 44.37
N GLU A 614 11.63 3.95 44.98
CA GLU A 614 10.49 3.02 45.02
C GLU A 614 9.91 2.84 43.61
N VAL A 615 9.90 3.91 42.81
CA VAL A 615 9.44 3.86 41.42
C VAL A 615 10.32 2.94 40.56
N GLY A 616 11.64 2.94 40.75
CA GLY A 616 12.56 2.05 39.99
C GLY A 616 12.35 0.56 40.29
N GLN A 617 11.99 0.20 41.53
CA GLN A 617 11.61 -1.17 41.89
C GLN A 617 10.29 -1.56 41.23
N LYS A 618 9.27 -0.70 41.33
CA LYS A 618 7.95 -0.90 40.69
C LYS A 618 8.06 -1.02 39.17
N GLU A 619 8.96 -0.26 38.54
CA GLU A 619 9.24 -0.35 37.10
C GLU A 619 9.70 -1.77 36.72
N SER A 620 10.65 -2.34 37.46
CA SER A 620 11.15 -3.71 37.22
C SER A 620 10.08 -4.77 37.48
N GLU A 621 9.28 -4.58 38.53
CA GLU A 621 8.17 -5.47 38.88
C GLU A 621 7.09 -5.48 37.80
N CYS A 622 6.68 -4.31 37.28
CA CYS A 622 5.69 -4.21 36.21
C CYS A 622 6.16 -4.90 34.93
N VAL A 623 7.42 -4.66 34.52
CA VAL A 623 8.00 -5.33 33.33
C VAL A 623 8.07 -6.85 33.53
N LYS A 624 8.39 -7.32 34.74
CA LYS A 624 8.37 -8.74 35.08
C LYS A 624 6.95 -9.32 35.08
N ALA A 625 5.97 -8.61 35.61
CA ALA A 625 4.56 -9.02 35.61
C ALA A 625 4.04 -9.18 34.18
N PHE A 626 4.31 -8.19 33.32
CA PHE A 626 4.00 -8.24 31.89
C PHE A 626 4.65 -9.44 31.19
N THR A 627 5.96 -9.62 31.31
CA THR A 627 6.67 -10.71 30.62
C THR A 627 6.19 -12.09 31.10
N THR A 628 5.95 -12.24 32.41
CA THR A 628 5.41 -13.48 33.00
C THR A 628 4.01 -13.78 32.47
N PHE A 629 3.14 -12.78 32.38
CA PHE A 629 1.77 -12.92 31.86
C PHE A 629 1.75 -13.38 30.39
N ILE A 630 2.59 -12.77 29.54
CA ILE A 630 2.71 -13.16 28.12
C ILE A 630 3.28 -14.58 27.99
N LEU A 631 4.36 -14.90 28.70
CA LEU A 631 4.99 -16.22 28.64
C LEU A 631 4.06 -17.32 29.14
N HIS A 632 3.29 -17.07 30.20
CA HIS A 632 2.29 -18.02 30.67
C HIS A 632 1.23 -18.31 29.60
N SER A 633 0.70 -17.25 28.97
CA SER A 633 -0.33 -17.37 27.93
C SER A 633 0.19 -18.11 26.69
N ILE A 634 1.41 -17.82 26.26
CA ILE A 634 2.04 -18.46 25.10
C ILE A 634 2.41 -19.91 25.40
N ASN A 635 3.07 -20.20 26.52
CA ASN A 635 3.46 -21.56 26.87
C ASN A 635 2.24 -22.46 27.10
N LYS A 636 1.14 -21.92 27.65
CA LYS A 636 -0.13 -22.65 27.75
C LYS A 636 -0.65 -23.04 26.36
N SER A 637 -0.71 -22.09 25.43
CA SER A 637 -1.12 -22.33 24.03
C SER A 637 -0.19 -23.33 23.32
N ILE A 638 1.13 -23.23 23.54
CA ILE A 638 2.11 -24.19 22.99
C ILE A 638 1.87 -25.58 23.57
N HIS A 639 1.78 -25.74 24.90
CA HIS A 639 1.58 -27.05 25.53
C HIS A 639 0.28 -27.73 25.10
N GLU A 640 -0.80 -26.98 24.93
CA GLU A 640 -2.09 -27.50 24.46
C GLU A 640 -2.00 -28.04 23.01
N ASN A 641 -1.16 -27.43 22.16
CA ASN A 641 -1.00 -27.83 20.75
C ASN A 641 0.18 -28.81 20.52
N PHE A 642 1.24 -28.71 21.31
CA PHE A 642 2.52 -29.42 21.18
C PHE A 642 3.11 -29.74 22.57
N PRO A 643 2.68 -30.85 23.21
CA PRO A 643 3.10 -31.19 24.57
C PRO A 643 4.62 -31.36 24.77
N THR A 644 5.37 -31.61 23.69
CA THR A 644 6.80 -31.91 23.69
C THR A 644 7.71 -30.73 23.33
N GLU A 645 7.16 -29.53 23.07
CA GLU A 645 7.96 -28.34 22.74
C GLU A 645 8.64 -27.70 23.96
N ILE A 646 9.74 -26.97 23.70
CA ILE A 646 10.53 -26.29 24.73
C ILE A 646 9.76 -25.08 25.26
N ILE A 647 9.62 -24.99 26.58
CA ILE A 647 9.06 -23.84 27.29
C ILE A 647 9.96 -22.63 27.06
N VAL A 648 9.39 -21.55 26.51
CA VAL A 648 10.12 -20.30 26.36
C VAL A 648 10.18 -19.59 27.70
N THR A 649 11.39 -19.15 28.09
CA THR A 649 11.64 -18.54 29.41
C THR A 649 11.80 -17.02 29.36
N ASN A 650 12.06 -16.46 28.17
CA ASN A 650 12.25 -15.01 27.99
C ASN A 650 11.50 -14.51 26.76
N LEU A 651 10.85 -13.36 26.88
CA LEU A 651 10.07 -12.77 25.80
C LEU A 651 10.92 -12.47 24.55
N ASN A 652 12.16 -12.03 24.74
CA ASN A 652 13.11 -11.71 23.67
C ASN A 652 13.70 -12.94 22.93
N GLN A 653 13.30 -14.17 23.31
CA GLN A 653 13.66 -15.43 22.65
C GLN A 653 12.52 -15.97 21.76
N ILE A 654 11.34 -15.38 21.82
CA ILE A 654 10.22 -15.80 20.98
C ILE A 654 10.48 -15.32 19.54
N PRO A 655 10.39 -16.17 18.50
CA PRO A 655 10.75 -15.82 17.12
C PRO A 655 10.13 -14.51 16.61
N ARG A 656 8.85 -14.29 16.91
CA ARG A 656 8.13 -13.02 16.63
C ARG A 656 8.84 -11.80 17.24
N ILE A 657 9.26 -11.90 18.50
CA ILE A 657 9.94 -10.82 19.21
C ILE A 657 11.38 -10.68 18.73
N GLU A 658 12.05 -11.78 18.40
CA GLU A 658 13.37 -11.72 17.76
C GLU A 658 13.30 -10.99 16.41
N MET A 659 12.27 -11.22 15.60
CA MET A 659 12.01 -10.48 14.37
C MET A 659 11.79 -8.98 14.64
N LEU A 660 11.06 -8.62 15.70
CA LEU A 660 10.89 -7.22 16.11
C LEU A 660 12.23 -6.58 16.47
N LEU A 661 12.99 -7.21 17.37
CA LEU A 661 14.28 -6.70 17.85
C LEU A 661 15.28 -6.58 16.70
N ALA A 662 15.31 -7.56 15.79
CA ALA A 662 16.06 -7.52 14.55
C ALA A 662 15.78 -6.25 13.73
N MET A 663 14.49 -5.91 13.54
CA MET A 663 14.07 -4.74 12.77
C MET A 663 14.33 -3.41 13.48
N LEU A 664 14.33 -3.38 14.81
CA LEU A 664 14.57 -2.17 15.61
C LEU A 664 16.06 -1.88 15.86
N ARG A 665 16.93 -2.84 15.57
CA ARG A 665 18.37 -2.73 15.82
C ARG A 665 18.99 -1.56 15.04
N CYS A 666 19.74 -0.70 15.72
CA CYS A 666 20.41 0.45 15.12
C CYS A 666 21.92 0.53 15.33
N ASP A 667 22.51 -0.28 16.23
CA ASP A 667 23.97 -0.43 16.36
C ASP A 667 24.60 -1.19 15.18
N LYS A 668 23.94 -2.27 14.72
CA LYS A 668 24.36 -3.06 13.57
C LYS A 668 23.18 -3.26 12.63
N THR A 669 23.12 -2.41 11.62
CA THR A 669 22.09 -2.46 10.58
C THR A 669 22.52 -3.36 9.43
N PRO A 670 21.59 -4.08 8.77
CA PRO A 670 21.93 -4.85 7.58
C PRO A 670 22.43 -3.93 6.46
N ASP A 671 23.34 -4.43 5.62
CA ASP A 671 23.95 -3.65 4.53
C ASP A 671 22.88 -3.07 3.58
N THR A 672 23.09 -1.82 3.13
CA THR A 672 22.15 -1.14 2.22
C THR A 672 21.93 -1.92 0.92
N SER A 673 22.90 -2.71 0.47
CA SER A 673 22.78 -3.54 -0.74
C SER A 673 21.68 -4.60 -0.65
N ILE A 674 21.37 -5.09 0.56
CA ILE A 674 20.34 -6.12 0.84
C ILE A 674 19.05 -5.52 1.44
N THR A 675 19.02 -4.21 1.71
CA THR A 675 17.85 -3.52 2.26
C THR A 675 17.37 -2.33 1.44
N ARG A 676 17.98 -1.98 0.30
CA ARG A 676 17.50 -0.91 -0.58
C ARG A 676 16.19 -1.27 -1.31
N TYR A 677 15.57 -0.29 -1.96
CA TYR A 677 14.52 -0.61 -2.94
C TYR A 677 15.12 -1.34 -4.15
N MET A 678 14.42 -2.37 -4.64
CA MET A 678 14.75 -2.98 -5.93
C MET A 678 14.49 -1.97 -7.04
N THR A 679 15.45 -1.85 -7.95
CA THR A 679 15.30 -1.06 -9.17
C THR A 679 14.60 -1.88 -10.24
N LEU A 680 13.98 -1.21 -11.21
CA LEU A 680 13.30 -1.88 -12.32
C LEU A 680 14.28 -2.66 -13.22
N ASP A 681 15.53 -2.19 -13.30
CA ASP A 681 16.58 -2.76 -14.16
C ASP A 681 17.01 -4.17 -13.74
N GLU A 682 16.84 -4.52 -12.46
CA GLU A 682 17.23 -5.83 -11.93
C GLU A 682 16.25 -6.95 -12.30
N LYS A 683 15.13 -6.63 -12.96
CA LYS A 683 14.04 -7.57 -13.30
C LYS A 683 13.53 -8.42 -12.13
N LYS A 684 13.91 -8.12 -10.87
CA LYS A 684 13.50 -8.89 -9.68
C LYS A 684 11.99 -8.91 -9.47
N TYR A 685 11.30 -7.82 -9.80
CA TYR A 685 9.83 -7.78 -9.81
C TYR A 685 9.23 -8.70 -10.87
N GLN A 686 9.77 -8.72 -12.09
CA GLN A 686 9.35 -9.66 -13.16
C GLN A 686 9.67 -11.11 -12.77
N ASN A 687 10.74 -11.29 -12.00
CA ASN A 687 11.15 -12.58 -11.49
C ASN A 687 10.44 -13.00 -10.22
N ARG A 688 9.56 -12.18 -9.64
CA ARG A 688 8.79 -12.54 -8.45
C ARG A 688 9.67 -13.09 -7.34
N HIS A 689 10.78 -12.41 -7.04
CA HIS A 689 11.63 -12.80 -5.92
C HIS A 689 10.83 -12.73 -4.62
N VAL A 690 11.08 -13.66 -3.71
CA VAL A 690 10.39 -13.79 -2.43
C VAL A 690 11.20 -13.04 -1.38
N LEU A 691 10.53 -12.24 -0.56
CA LEU A 691 11.18 -11.47 0.49
C LEU A 691 11.44 -12.39 1.70
N PRO A 692 12.70 -12.67 2.09
CA PRO A 692 13.01 -13.45 3.30
C PRO A 692 12.42 -12.81 4.56
N ASP A 693 12.30 -13.58 5.65
CA ASP A 693 11.94 -13.03 6.97
C ASP A 693 13.11 -12.20 7.58
N PRO A 694 12.87 -11.43 8.66
CA PRO A 694 13.90 -10.61 9.29
C PRO A 694 15.12 -11.40 9.80
N LEU A 695 14.93 -12.62 10.31
CA LEU A 695 16.01 -13.41 10.91
C LEU A 695 16.93 -14.00 9.84
N GLN A 696 16.37 -14.42 8.70
CA GLN A 696 17.12 -14.81 7.51
C GLN A 696 18.03 -13.67 7.05
N VAL A 697 17.52 -12.44 6.95
CA VAL A 697 18.30 -11.26 6.52
C VAL A 697 19.49 -10.99 7.44
N ILE A 698 19.29 -11.04 8.77
CA ILE A 698 20.38 -10.81 9.74
C ILE A 698 21.42 -11.93 9.70
N ASN A 699 20.99 -13.18 9.58
CA ASN A 699 21.90 -14.32 9.54
C ASN A 699 22.76 -14.32 8.27
N ASP A 700 22.20 -13.93 7.13
CA ASP A 700 22.96 -13.78 5.88
C ASP A 700 23.97 -12.63 5.96
N GLY A 701 23.63 -11.53 6.62
CA GLY A 701 24.50 -10.37 6.79
C GLY A 701 25.80 -10.69 7.54
N LYS A 702 25.80 -11.69 8.43
CA LYS A 702 27.00 -12.16 9.14
C LYS A 702 28.00 -12.88 8.23
N ASN A 703 27.56 -13.45 7.11
CA ASN A 703 28.44 -14.18 6.19
C ASN A 703 29.09 -13.29 5.11
N ILE A 704 28.51 -12.11 4.82
CA ILE A 704 28.98 -11.21 3.75
C ILE A 704 30.11 -10.28 4.25
N SER A 705 30.27 -10.08 5.57
CA SER A 705 31.34 -9.24 6.13
C SER A 705 32.77 -9.78 5.92
N ASN A 706 32.92 -10.98 5.37
CA ASN A 706 34.22 -11.61 5.07
C ASN A 706 34.63 -11.56 3.58
N THR A 707 33.85 -10.91 2.71
CA THR A 707 34.25 -10.74 1.29
C THR A 707 34.90 -9.37 1.05
N PRO A 708 36.16 -9.31 0.56
CA PRO A 708 36.81 -8.03 0.25
C PRO A 708 36.04 -7.28 -0.84
N LYS A 709 35.78 -5.98 -0.61
CA LYS A 709 35.22 -5.09 -1.62
C LYS A 709 36.05 -5.16 -2.91
N PRO A 710 35.46 -5.34 -4.11
CA PRO A 710 36.21 -5.26 -5.34
C PRO A 710 36.77 -3.83 -5.50
N LYS A 711 38.10 -3.70 -5.54
CA LYS A 711 38.73 -2.45 -5.95
C LYS A 711 38.27 -2.11 -7.38
N PRO A 712 38.00 -0.83 -7.70
CA PRO A 712 37.72 -0.44 -9.06
C PRO A 712 38.96 -0.73 -9.92
N LYS A 713 38.83 -1.67 -10.86
CA LYS A 713 39.89 -1.94 -11.85
C LYS A 713 39.92 -0.77 -12.83
N THR A 714 40.90 0.12 -12.64
CA THR A 714 41.47 0.94 -13.71
C THR A 714 42.24 0.01 -14.63
N THR A 715 41.63 -0.37 -15.76
CA THR A 715 42.36 -0.96 -16.88
C THR A 715 42.33 0.03 -18.03
N ASN A 716 43.49 0.63 -18.28
CA ASN A 716 43.86 1.23 -19.56
C ASN A 716 43.57 0.23 -20.67
N VAL A 717 42.74 0.62 -21.64
CA VAL A 717 42.63 -0.07 -22.92
C VAL A 717 42.76 0.97 -24.02
N GLU A 718 43.75 0.73 -24.88
CA GLU A 718 44.13 1.50 -26.05
C GLU A 718 42.95 1.70 -27.02
N LYS A 719 42.94 2.87 -27.69
CA LYS A 719 42.07 3.12 -28.86
C LYS A 719 42.50 2.20 -30.01
N PRO A 720 41.54 1.62 -30.74
CA PRO A 720 41.49 2.00 -32.15
C PRO A 720 40.08 2.21 -32.76
N ILE A 721 40.03 3.23 -33.61
CA ILE A 721 39.34 3.33 -34.92
C ILE A 721 37.81 3.51 -34.96
N LYS A 722 37.44 4.68 -35.49
CA LYS A 722 36.10 5.09 -35.95
C LYS A 722 35.56 4.16 -37.02
N LYS A 723 34.31 3.70 -36.88
CA LYS A 723 33.38 3.39 -37.97
C LYS A 723 31.94 3.71 -37.54
N ASP A 724 31.11 3.95 -38.55
CA ASP A 724 30.02 4.92 -38.61
C ASP A 724 28.77 4.72 -37.76
N LYS A 725 28.06 5.85 -37.62
CA LYS A 725 26.76 6.07 -36.99
C LYS A 725 25.66 5.13 -37.50
N GLN A 726 24.97 4.45 -36.58
CA GLN A 726 23.57 4.03 -36.74
C GLN A 726 22.76 4.42 -35.50
N PRO A 727 21.53 4.96 -35.65
CA PRO A 727 20.75 5.50 -34.54
C PRO A 727 20.17 4.41 -33.64
N GLN A 728 20.43 4.54 -32.33
CA GLN A 728 19.87 3.69 -31.29
C GLN A 728 18.36 3.93 -31.12
N LYS A 729 17.61 2.83 -31.07
CA LYS A 729 16.17 2.77 -30.79
C LYS A 729 15.87 3.13 -29.32
N PRO A 730 14.82 3.91 -29.02
CA PRO A 730 14.35 4.10 -27.64
C PRO A 730 13.65 2.82 -27.15
N LYS A 731 14.00 2.37 -25.94
CA LYS A 731 13.28 1.31 -25.21
C LYS A 731 12.08 1.91 -24.47
N GLU A 732 10.94 1.23 -24.60
CA GLU A 732 9.64 1.59 -24.03
C GLU A 732 9.63 1.48 -22.50
N ASN A 733 9.20 2.56 -21.84
CA ASN A 733 8.95 2.62 -20.40
C ASN A 733 7.45 2.48 -20.13
N SER A 734 7.08 1.57 -19.23
CA SER A 734 5.73 1.47 -18.69
C SER A 734 5.59 2.39 -17.47
N GLU A 735 4.95 3.54 -17.65
CA GLU A 735 4.71 4.52 -16.59
C GLU A 735 3.60 4.04 -15.64
N GLY A 736 3.90 4.03 -14.34
CA GLY A 736 2.95 3.74 -13.27
C GLY A 736 2.74 4.98 -12.41
N GLY A 737 1.50 5.49 -12.37
CA GLY A 737 1.08 6.52 -11.42
C GLY A 737 0.80 5.89 -10.05
N ASN A 738 1.25 6.56 -8.99
CA ASN A 738 0.99 6.24 -7.60
C ASN A 738 0.56 7.54 -6.90
N SER A 739 -0.66 7.59 -6.36
CA SER A 739 -1.07 8.57 -5.34
C SER A 739 -1.12 7.86 -3.98
N ALA A 740 -0.66 8.54 -2.94
CA ALA A 740 -0.69 8.05 -1.57
C ALA A 740 -2.10 8.33 -0.99
N ALA A 741 -2.86 7.28 -0.69
CA ALA A 741 -4.16 7.41 -0.04
C ALA A 741 -3.99 7.67 1.48
N ILE A 742 -4.37 8.87 1.90
CA ILE A 742 -5.05 9.08 3.18
C ILE A 742 -6.53 9.24 2.81
N VAL A 743 -7.40 8.48 3.47
CA VAL A 743 -8.86 8.54 3.29
C VAL A 743 -9.34 9.99 3.44
N ARG A 744 -9.98 10.53 2.39
CA ARG A 744 -10.63 11.86 2.43
C ARG A 744 -11.94 11.76 3.23
N PRO A 745 -12.23 12.68 4.16
CA PRO A 745 -13.59 12.89 4.64
C PRO A 745 -14.47 13.43 3.49
N PRO A 746 -15.78 13.12 3.46
CA PRO A 746 -16.70 13.70 2.48
C PRO A 746 -16.77 15.23 2.63
N LYS A 747 -16.82 15.94 1.49
CA LYS A 747 -17.03 17.39 1.47
C LYS A 747 -18.44 17.71 2.01
N PRO A 748 -18.61 18.74 2.86
CA PRO A 748 -19.94 19.20 3.23
C PRO A 748 -20.68 19.72 1.98
N PRO A 749 -22.01 19.54 1.90
CA PRO A 749 -22.81 20.11 0.82
C PRO A 749 -22.69 21.63 0.84
N LYS A 750 -22.52 22.24 -0.35
CA LYS A 750 -22.57 23.69 -0.49
C LYS A 750 -24.01 24.15 -0.25
N THR A 751 -24.21 24.93 0.81
CA THR A 751 -25.40 25.78 0.99
C THR A 751 -25.42 26.91 -0.02
#